data_AF-A0ABD3JIZ6-F1
#
_entry.id   AF-A0ABD3JIZ6-F1
#
_cell.length_a   1.000
_cell.length_b   1.000
_cell.length_c   1.000
_cell.angle_alpha   90.00
_cell.angle_beta   90.00
_cell.angle_gamma   90.00
#
_symmetry.space_group_name_H-M   'P 1'
#
loop_
_entity.id
_entity.type
_entity.pdbx_description
1 polymer ?
#
loop_
_entity_poly.entity_id
_entity_poly.type
_entity_poly.pdbx_seq_one_letter_code
_entity_poly.pdbx_strand_id
1 'polypeptide(L)'
;METPEKRVAGIALDFPATVEAASESYSWPPRIPRRLRRRLLAECSKSPTSVEEIEAKLRDADLRRQQFYEKLSSKARPKQRSPPRASSNEEDLGQRLEAKLQAAEQKRLSMLAEAQMRLAKLDEIRQAAKNGVQLRQQMKREKLGSKVEIRFHQAQVNRMLILKAYKQRRATMRERSSQSLLRRMARESKYKERVRAAINQKRAAAEKKRLRLLEAEMKRARARVLQVRNVAKSVSQQREVERKKLQDQLEDRLQRAKRQRAEYLRQRGKLHDFVKPSQSIMLKQADILSQKLARCWRRFLKVRRTTFDLAKAYDMLGINETHVNSMPFEQLAMLIESSDTIHAVKALLDRFESRLRVSGSVAAANQRSSVGNIDHLLKRVATPRKRSSARVSTRGKESKKIGSRREVAKGPAKMSRYPVRVVLCAYMILGHPDAVFSGQGEREMALAMSAREFVRELELLIKIILDGPIQSSDEESDSAIPKRCTFRSQLAAFDKAWCAYLNNFVIWKVRDAKLLEDDLVRAACQLELSMLQTCKLSTEGETGVLTHDMKAIQKQVFEDQELLREKIQHLGGDAGIVRMECALSETRSKYFQATEEGSQSGSPMTNVFSPSSASSSDGSSIASNERRKLREDIERPNRVVRSLFREDVTPLPNEFGSLSLESDAQTGTSGIQLATENEVIVNALLHEQRPILLNGFSTKSDDENSIKGKIRQAMEKAFWDGIMESIEGNDPQYERVVQLVMEMRDEICDIAPQSWKEEITEAIDLDILSQVLKSGNLDIDYLAKILMFALATVQKLSSPANDDKLKISHQQLLKELAEICEERNDSKNPHAIAMIKGLRFVLEQIQALKLEISQARIKMMEPILKGPAGYDYLRNAFASRHGHPSDALTVLLIAVQWLSSLKSSIDQEWHEHTTSLSSLLSQESSSQGYTPPTTLRTGGSFVVKTNDNQTSLHPSDSGDKTGNQIQACKGERVDLLVRIGLLKLVTQVSALTHDALPETFMLNLPRLRAVQAQMQKIVVISTSILVCRQTLLSERVVTSATDMEGILSDCIQKVMELLDRVEDVGIEEIVEVLSKFPVNGEEAVDTKSHQSRKVVMARMLAKSLQAGDPVFERVSHAVYLAARAVVLGGNAPIAKKLAEMALRPIGAVVLTPRVVEAAEVLAVAASLSVRVHGQWYGCIVDSL
;
A
#
# COMPACT_ATOMS: atom_id res chain seq x y z
N MET A 1 12.40 -62.37 -56.04
CA MET A 1 11.63 -61.33 -56.75
C MET A 1 12.55 -60.15 -56.98
N GLU A 2 13.46 -60.19 -57.95
CA GLU A 2 13.30 -60.41 -59.42
C GLU A 2 12.95 -59.14 -60.17
N THR A 3 13.70 -58.91 -61.25
CA THR A 3 13.59 -57.80 -62.21
C THR A 3 12.66 -58.20 -63.36
N PRO A 4 12.11 -57.23 -64.13
CA PRO A 4 12.82 -56.75 -65.34
C PRO A 4 12.68 -55.21 -65.56
N GLU A 5 13.73 -54.50 -66.03
CA GLU A 5 13.98 -54.03 -67.42
C GLU A 5 13.01 -52.92 -67.96
N LYS A 6 13.34 -52.02 -68.92
CA LYS A 6 14.49 -51.94 -69.87
C LYS A 6 14.72 -50.48 -70.39
N ARG A 7 16.01 -50.12 -70.60
CA ARG A 7 16.59 -49.17 -71.60
C ARG A 7 16.19 -47.68 -71.70
N VAL A 8 17.11 -46.82 -71.23
CA VAL A 8 17.95 -45.88 -72.02
C VAL A 8 17.33 -45.08 -73.18
N ALA A 9 17.26 -43.75 -72.99
CA ALA A 9 17.79 -42.73 -73.91
C ALA A 9 18.03 -41.42 -73.12
N GLY A 10 19.13 -40.69 -73.38
CA GLY A 10 19.51 -39.51 -72.59
C GLY A 10 19.45 -38.19 -73.37
N ILE A 11 18.74 -37.21 -72.84
CA ILE A 11 18.77 -35.80 -73.27
C ILE A 11 18.76 -34.93 -72.01
N ALA A 12 19.67 -33.97 -71.90
CA ALA A 12 19.66 -32.98 -70.83
C ALA A 12 18.86 -31.73 -71.28
N LEU A 13 17.76 -31.45 -70.58
CA LEU A 13 16.91 -30.28 -70.82
C LEU A 13 16.47 -29.68 -69.48
N ASP A 14 17.08 -28.55 -69.11
CA ASP A 14 16.49 -27.63 -68.14
C ASP A 14 15.31 -26.91 -68.81
N PHE A 15 14.12 -27.00 -68.23
CA PHE A 15 12.96 -26.16 -68.60
C PHE A 15 12.31 -25.53 -67.36
N PRO A 16 11.98 -24.22 -67.38
CA PRO A 16 11.56 -23.48 -66.19
C PRO A 16 10.04 -23.28 -66.08
N ALA A 17 9.58 -22.99 -64.85
CA ALA A 17 8.35 -22.27 -64.51
C ALA A 17 8.66 -21.42 -63.26
N THR A 18 8.60 -20.07 -63.25
CA THR A 18 7.43 -19.15 -63.32
C THR A 18 6.44 -19.38 -62.18
N VAL A 19 5.81 -18.38 -61.51
CA VAL A 19 5.53 -16.94 -61.76
C VAL A 19 5.69 -16.22 -60.39
N GLU A 20 6.07 -14.95 -60.16
CA GLU A 20 6.29 -13.65 -60.86
C GLU A 20 7.55 -12.99 -60.19
N ALA A 21 8.03 -11.73 -60.29
CA ALA A 21 7.92 -10.47 -61.09
C ALA A 21 9.14 -9.60 -60.66
N ALA A 22 9.42 -8.36 -61.10
CA ALA A 22 9.36 -7.65 -62.39
C ALA A 22 9.82 -6.19 -62.06
N SER A 23 10.57 -5.43 -62.86
CA SER A 23 11.37 -5.68 -64.07
C SER A 23 12.42 -4.54 -64.17
N GLU A 24 13.54 -4.61 -64.90
CA GLU A 24 14.04 -5.64 -65.82
C GLU A 24 15.58 -5.54 -65.94
N SER A 25 16.23 -6.53 -66.59
CA SER A 25 17.68 -6.51 -66.81
C SER A 25 18.07 -7.12 -68.15
N TYR A 26 19.06 -6.54 -68.83
CA TYR A 26 19.75 -7.18 -69.95
C TYR A 26 21.24 -7.35 -69.61
N SER A 27 21.71 -8.60 -69.63
CA SER A 27 23.08 -8.96 -69.28
C SER A 27 23.68 -9.91 -70.31
N TRP A 28 24.96 -9.70 -70.65
CA TRP A 28 25.66 -10.48 -71.69
C TRP A 28 26.23 -11.80 -71.14
N PRO A 29 26.46 -12.83 -71.98
CA PRO A 29 26.89 -14.18 -71.55
C PRO A 29 28.24 -14.27 -70.80
N PRO A 30 28.49 -15.37 -70.04
CA PRO A 30 29.45 -15.39 -68.94
C PRO A 30 30.88 -15.89 -69.28
N ARG A 31 31.43 -15.58 -70.47
CA ARG A 31 32.79 -16.02 -70.88
C ARG A 31 33.73 -14.90 -71.37
N ILE A 32 33.71 -13.72 -70.73
CA ILE A 32 34.65 -12.61 -71.04
C ILE A 32 35.27 -12.06 -69.72
N PRO A 33 36.61 -12.12 -69.55
CA PRO A 33 37.29 -11.55 -68.39
C PRO A 33 37.01 -10.05 -68.17
N ARG A 34 36.89 -9.63 -66.91
CA ARG A 34 36.44 -8.26 -66.52
C ARG A 34 37.25 -7.11 -67.13
N ARG A 35 38.55 -7.32 -67.46
CA ARG A 35 39.38 -6.32 -68.18
C ARG A 35 38.89 -6.06 -69.61
N LEU A 36 38.47 -7.09 -70.35
CA LEU A 36 38.01 -6.96 -71.74
C LEU A 36 36.60 -6.36 -71.82
N ARG A 37 35.67 -6.75 -70.92
CA ARG A 37 34.35 -6.09 -70.82
C ARG A 37 34.46 -4.56 -70.65
N ARG A 38 35.45 -4.06 -69.88
CA ARG A 38 35.66 -2.61 -69.71
C ARG A 38 36.24 -1.90 -70.94
N ARG A 39 37.05 -2.55 -71.78
CA ARG A 39 37.55 -1.94 -73.02
C ARG A 39 36.44 -1.84 -74.07
N LEU A 40 35.75 -2.96 -74.35
CA LEU A 40 34.68 -3.00 -75.34
C LEU A 40 33.53 -2.03 -75.03
N LEU A 41 33.15 -1.89 -73.74
CA LEU A 41 32.15 -0.89 -73.31
C LEU A 41 32.65 0.58 -73.35
N ALA A 42 33.96 0.81 -73.40
CA ALA A 42 34.53 2.16 -73.49
C ALA A 42 34.74 2.63 -74.95
N GLU A 43 34.83 1.71 -75.90
CA GLU A 43 35.10 2.01 -77.32
C GLU A 43 33.81 2.04 -78.17
N CYS A 44 32.70 1.48 -77.67
CA CYS A 44 31.42 1.40 -78.37
C CYS A 44 30.61 2.73 -78.45
N SER A 45 31.25 3.88 -78.20
CA SER A 45 30.62 5.22 -78.29
C SER A 45 31.05 6.01 -79.54
N LYS A 46 31.53 5.32 -80.58
CA LYS A 46 31.69 5.90 -81.92
C LYS A 46 30.56 5.38 -82.80
N SER A 47 29.64 6.26 -83.15
CA SER A 47 28.75 6.05 -84.30
C SER A 47 29.57 5.83 -85.58
N PRO A 48 29.02 5.18 -86.61
CA PRO A 48 29.64 5.21 -87.93
C PRO A 48 29.86 6.67 -88.35
N THR A 49 31.08 7.00 -88.79
CA THR A 49 31.46 8.36 -89.18
C THR A 49 30.59 8.81 -90.35
N SER A 50 29.91 9.95 -90.22
CA SER A 50 29.08 10.47 -91.32
C SER A 50 29.93 10.82 -92.54
N VAL A 51 29.30 10.86 -93.71
CA VAL A 51 29.96 11.30 -94.96
C VAL A 51 30.57 12.70 -94.78
N GLU A 52 29.87 13.59 -94.07
CA GLU A 52 30.33 14.94 -93.73
C GLU A 52 31.64 14.94 -92.92
N GLU A 53 31.83 14.01 -91.96
CA GLU A 53 33.09 13.89 -91.23
C GLU A 53 34.24 13.41 -92.13
N ILE A 54 33.96 12.58 -93.14
CA ILE A 54 34.95 12.07 -94.08
C ILE A 54 35.34 13.21 -95.04
N GLU A 55 34.36 13.93 -95.59
CA GLU A 55 34.56 15.11 -96.44
C GLU A 55 35.27 16.25 -95.70
N ALA A 56 34.99 16.46 -94.41
CA ALA A 56 35.71 17.43 -93.59
C ALA A 56 37.19 17.07 -93.45
N LYS A 57 37.50 15.78 -93.19
CA LYS A 57 38.89 15.28 -93.10
C LYS A 57 39.62 15.32 -94.44
N LEU A 58 38.91 15.12 -95.56
CA LEU A 58 39.45 15.28 -96.92
C LEU A 58 39.74 16.76 -97.25
N ARG A 59 38.80 17.69 -96.99
CA ARG A 59 39.02 19.13 -97.17
C ARG A 59 40.17 19.66 -96.31
N ASP A 60 40.30 19.19 -95.08
CA ASP A 60 41.42 19.51 -94.18
C ASP A 60 42.76 18.91 -94.65
N ALA A 61 42.75 17.75 -95.33
CA ALA A 61 43.92 17.22 -96.02
C ALA A 61 44.30 18.05 -97.27
N ASP A 62 43.33 18.54 -98.03
CA ASP A 62 43.59 19.42 -99.18
C ASP A 62 44.06 20.81 -98.78
N LEU A 63 43.56 21.38 -97.68
CA LEU A 63 44.08 22.61 -97.10
C LEU A 63 45.56 22.46 -96.72
N ARG A 64 45.94 21.31 -96.12
CA ARG A 64 47.35 20.98 -95.85
C ARG A 64 48.17 20.86 -97.14
N ARG A 65 47.63 20.26 -98.21
CA ARG A 65 48.31 20.19 -99.53
C ARG A 65 48.53 21.59 -100.12
N GLN A 66 47.53 22.45 -100.10
CA GLN A 66 47.63 23.84 -100.57
C GLN A 66 48.70 24.64 -99.81
N GLN A 67 48.67 24.60 -98.47
CA GLN A 67 49.69 25.26 -97.63
C GLN A 67 51.12 24.71 -97.85
N PHE A 68 51.24 23.43 -98.25
CA PHE A 68 52.53 22.84 -98.61
C PHE A 68 53.03 23.35 -99.97
N TYR A 69 52.17 23.41 -100.99
CA TYR A 69 52.52 23.98 -102.30
C TYR A 69 52.84 25.49 -102.21
N GLU A 70 52.16 26.24 -101.36
CA GLU A 70 52.45 27.66 -101.08
C GLU A 70 53.81 27.85 -100.38
N LYS A 71 54.18 26.94 -99.48
CA LYS A 71 55.54 26.87 -98.89
C LYS A 71 56.63 26.40 -99.86
N LEU A 72 56.27 25.79 -100.99
CA LEU A 72 57.20 25.49 -102.08
C LEU A 72 57.32 26.66 -103.05
N SER A 73 56.22 27.30 -103.46
CA SER A 73 56.25 28.44 -104.39
C SER A 73 56.96 29.67 -103.79
N SER A 74 56.79 29.93 -102.49
CA SER A 74 57.54 30.95 -101.75
C SER A 74 59.05 30.66 -101.63
N LYS A 75 59.49 29.39 -101.68
CA LYS A 75 60.91 29.01 -101.79
C LYS A 75 61.46 29.09 -103.21
N ALA A 76 60.60 29.02 -104.23
CA ALA A 76 60.99 28.99 -105.64
C ALA A 76 61.16 30.38 -106.29
N ARG A 77 60.84 31.48 -105.60
CA ARG A 77 61.09 32.83 -106.11
C ARG A 77 62.60 33.12 -106.18
N PRO A 78 63.14 33.58 -107.34
CA PRO A 78 64.50 34.09 -107.40
C PRO A 78 64.69 35.25 -106.42
N LYS A 79 65.83 35.28 -105.71
CA LYS A 79 66.20 36.44 -104.90
C LYS A 79 66.27 37.67 -105.81
N GLN A 80 65.57 38.76 -105.44
CA GLN A 80 65.75 40.03 -106.13
C GLN A 80 67.22 40.48 -106.04
N ARG A 81 67.74 40.93 -107.18
CA ARG A 81 69.14 41.33 -107.36
C ARG A 81 69.35 42.67 -106.65
N SER A 82 70.28 42.73 -105.70
CA SER A 82 70.62 43.98 -105.02
C SER A 82 71.07 45.06 -106.01
N PRO A 83 70.63 46.32 -105.90
CA PRO A 83 71.19 47.42 -106.68
C PRO A 83 72.69 47.61 -106.39
N PRO A 84 73.49 48.09 -107.37
CA PRO A 84 74.92 48.31 -107.19
C PRO A 84 75.21 49.49 -106.24
N ARG A 85 76.37 49.45 -105.60
CA ARG A 85 76.85 50.44 -104.61
C ARG A 85 77.82 51.40 -105.28
N ALA A 86 77.57 52.71 -105.19
CA ALA A 86 78.50 53.76 -105.58
C ALA A 86 78.44 54.94 -104.59
N SER A 87 79.50 55.75 -104.60
CA SER A 87 79.71 57.13 -104.08
C SER A 87 78.50 57.92 -103.53
N SER A 88 78.62 58.73 -102.47
CA SER A 88 79.81 59.14 -101.69
C SER A 88 79.43 59.71 -100.30
N ASN A 89 80.41 60.36 -99.65
CA ASN A 89 80.35 61.22 -98.46
C ASN A 89 80.37 60.51 -97.08
N GLU A 90 81.07 61.18 -96.15
CA GLU A 90 81.40 60.71 -94.81
C GLU A 90 80.50 61.42 -93.79
N GLU A 91 79.34 60.84 -93.49
CA GLU A 91 78.44 61.34 -92.44
C GLU A 91 78.10 60.21 -91.44
N ASP A 92 78.24 60.56 -90.16
CA ASP A 92 78.20 59.76 -88.92
C ASP A 92 77.94 58.24 -88.98
N LEU A 93 78.98 57.49 -88.61
CA LEU A 93 78.84 56.12 -88.10
C LEU A 93 77.96 56.06 -86.82
N GLY A 94 77.93 57.13 -86.01
CA GLY A 94 77.18 57.21 -84.76
C GLY A 94 75.66 57.09 -84.97
N GLN A 95 75.06 57.99 -85.76
CA GLN A 95 73.63 57.98 -86.10
C GLN A 95 73.19 56.63 -86.69
N ARG A 96 74.07 56.01 -87.50
CA ARG A 96 73.84 54.70 -88.13
C ARG A 96 73.95 53.50 -87.17
N LEU A 97 74.59 53.69 -86.02
CA LEU A 97 74.66 52.72 -84.93
C LEU A 97 73.46 52.91 -83.98
N GLU A 98 73.10 54.17 -83.68
CA GLU A 98 71.90 54.51 -82.90
C GLU A 98 70.62 53.98 -83.57
N ALA A 99 70.41 54.24 -84.86
CA ALA A 99 69.26 53.71 -85.60
C ALA A 99 69.19 52.17 -85.59
N LYS A 100 70.34 51.47 -85.50
CA LYS A 100 70.39 50.01 -85.33
C LYS A 100 70.05 49.58 -83.91
N LEU A 101 70.45 50.34 -82.89
CA LEU A 101 70.08 50.08 -81.49
C LEU A 101 68.58 50.29 -81.30
N GLN A 102 68.02 51.41 -81.77
CA GLN A 102 66.58 51.68 -81.74
C GLN A 102 65.78 50.58 -82.48
N ALA A 103 66.21 50.16 -83.66
CA ALA A 103 65.57 49.04 -84.38
C ALA A 103 65.71 47.68 -83.66
N ALA A 104 66.83 47.42 -82.98
CA ALA A 104 67.03 46.22 -82.17
C ALA A 104 66.16 46.24 -80.89
N GLU A 105 65.99 47.40 -80.28
CA GLU A 105 65.11 47.61 -79.12
C GLU A 105 63.63 47.45 -79.50
N GLN A 106 63.16 48.11 -80.57
CA GLN A 106 61.81 47.91 -81.10
C GLN A 106 61.55 46.43 -81.44
N LYS A 107 62.53 45.73 -82.02
CA LYS A 107 62.44 44.29 -82.28
C LYS A 107 62.41 43.46 -80.98
N ARG A 108 63.17 43.83 -79.95
CA ARG A 108 63.13 43.19 -78.62
C ARG A 108 61.77 43.39 -77.95
N LEU A 109 61.22 44.60 -77.98
CA LEU A 109 59.90 44.93 -77.45
C LEU A 109 58.79 44.17 -78.20
N SER A 110 58.87 44.10 -79.54
CA SER A 110 57.97 43.27 -80.37
C SER A 110 58.02 41.79 -79.97
N MET A 111 59.21 41.21 -79.82
CA MET A 111 59.38 39.81 -79.39
C MET A 111 58.82 39.55 -77.98
N LEU A 112 58.98 40.51 -77.06
CA LEU A 112 58.43 40.43 -75.70
C LEU A 112 56.90 40.53 -75.71
N ALA A 113 56.32 41.44 -76.50
CA ALA A 113 54.88 41.57 -76.66
C ALA A 113 54.25 40.30 -77.27
N GLU A 114 54.86 39.71 -78.30
CA GLU A 114 54.39 38.43 -78.83
C GLU A 114 54.48 37.29 -77.79
N ALA A 115 55.55 37.25 -76.99
CA ALA A 115 55.72 36.26 -75.93
C ALA A 115 54.66 36.41 -74.82
N GLN A 116 54.38 37.64 -74.40
CA GLN A 116 53.32 37.96 -73.44
C GLN A 116 51.93 37.57 -73.98
N MET A 117 51.62 37.90 -75.23
CA MET A 117 50.36 37.50 -75.88
C MET A 117 50.20 35.97 -75.98
N ARG A 118 51.29 35.24 -76.27
CA ARG A 118 51.31 33.77 -76.27
C ARG A 118 51.07 33.20 -74.87
N LEU A 119 51.68 33.79 -73.84
CA LEU A 119 51.50 33.36 -72.44
C LEU A 119 50.08 33.65 -71.92
N ALA A 120 49.52 34.82 -72.21
CA ALA A 120 48.15 35.18 -71.87
C ALA A 120 47.16 34.17 -72.46
N LYS A 121 47.26 33.88 -73.76
CA LYS A 121 46.40 32.90 -74.45
C LYS A 121 46.54 31.47 -73.90
N LEU A 122 47.73 31.09 -73.42
CA LEU A 122 47.93 29.80 -72.74
C LEU A 122 47.28 29.77 -71.36
N ASP A 123 47.23 30.89 -70.62
CA ASP A 123 46.52 30.95 -69.35
C ASP A 123 45.00 31.03 -69.52
N GLU A 124 44.47 31.73 -70.53
CA GLU A 124 43.05 31.65 -70.91
C GLU A 124 42.60 30.21 -71.13
N ILE A 125 43.38 29.42 -71.90
CA ILE A 125 43.11 27.99 -72.13
C ILE A 125 43.20 27.19 -70.82
N ARG A 126 44.17 27.49 -69.95
CA ARG A 126 44.31 26.86 -68.63
C ARG A 126 43.12 27.15 -67.71
N GLN A 127 42.65 28.39 -67.67
CA GLN A 127 41.48 28.83 -66.90
C GLN A 127 40.20 28.21 -67.46
N ALA A 128 39.99 28.21 -68.77
CA ALA A 128 38.85 27.54 -69.41
C ALA A 128 38.82 26.03 -69.10
N ALA A 129 39.98 25.36 -69.14
CA ALA A 129 40.09 23.95 -68.76
C ALA A 129 39.76 23.70 -67.28
N LYS A 130 40.27 24.55 -66.37
CA LYS A 130 39.98 24.52 -64.92
C LYS A 130 38.47 24.67 -64.67
N ASN A 131 37.85 25.70 -65.25
CA ASN A 131 36.42 25.98 -65.12
C ASN A 131 35.57 24.83 -65.67
N GLY A 132 35.96 24.27 -66.81
CA GLY A 132 35.31 23.08 -67.39
C GLY A 132 35.44 21.82 -66.51
N VAL A 133 36.53 21.65 -65.76
CA VAL A 133 36.65 20.56 -64.76
C VAL A 133 35.73 20.82 -63.56
N GLN A 134 35.72 22.05 -63.02
CA GLN A 134 34.86 22.43 -61.89
C GLN A 134 33.37 22.25 -62.21
N LEU A 135 32.90 22.72 -63.37
CA LEU A 135 31.52 22.56 -63.82
C LEU A 135 31.13 21.08 -63.95
N ARG A 136 32.03 20.23 -64.48
CA ARG A 136 31.81 18.77 -64.54
C ARG A 136 31.82 18.08 -63.17
N GLN A 137 32.47 18.67 -62.16
CA GLN A 137 32.42 18.18 -60.78
C GLN A 137 31.12 18.61 -60.08
N GLN A 138 30.67 19.85 -60.31
CA GLN A 138 29.40 20.37 -59.82
C GLN A 138 28.20 19.58 -60.38
N MET A 139 28.11 19.43 -61.70
CA MET A 139 27.06 18.63 -62.36
C MET A 139 27.05 17.15 -61.92
N LYS A 140 28.18 16.63 -61.40
CA LYS A 140 28.24 15.29 -60.77
C LYS A 140 27.74 15.30 -59.33
N ARG A 141 28.04 16.35 -58.55
CA ARG A 141 27.52 16.54 -57.18
C ARG A 141 26.00 16.68 -57.19
N GLU A 142 25.45 17.52 -58.05
CA GLU A 142 24.01 17.72 -58.21
C GLU A 142 23.30 16.40 -58.59
N LYS A 143 23.80 15.69 -59.61
CA LYS A 143 23.28 14.38 -60.03
C LYS A 143 23.47 13.26 -58.99
N LEU A 144 24.30 13.46 -57.97
CA LEU A 144 24.39 12.57 -56.80
C LEU A 144 23.42 13.00 -55.70
N GLY A 145 23.28 14.31 -55.44
CA GLY A 145 22.30 14.90 -54.52
C GLY A 145 20.89 14.41 -54.82
N SER A 146 20.39 14.64 -56.04
CA SER A 146 19.05 14.20 -56.43
C SER A 146 18.85 12.67 -56.35
N LYS A 147 19.92 11.88 -56.52
CA LYS A 147 19.85 10.41 -56.35
C LYS A 147 19.81 9.99 -54.87
N VAL A 148 20.46 10.74 -53.98
CA VAL A 148 20.37 10.55 -52.53
C VAL A 148 18.99 11.00 -52.04
N GLU A 149 18.49 12.14 -52.50
CA GLU A 149 17.16 12.66 -52.19
C GLU A 149 16.05 11.68 -52.59
N ILE A 150 16.06 11.16 -53.82
CA ILE A 150 15.08 10.17 -54.29
C ILE A 150 15.13 8.89 -53.43
N ARG A 151 16.33 8.40 -53.09
CA ARG A 151 16.50 7.24 -52.20
C ARG A 151 16.04 7.51 -50.77
N PHE A 152 16.24 8.72 -50.26
CA PHE A 152 15.78 9.14 -48.94
C PHE A 152 14.24 9.16 -48.88
N HIS A 153 13.58 9.79 -49.85
CA HIS A 153 12.12 9.79 -49.95
C HIS A 153 11.56 8.35 -50.09
N GLN A 154 12.19 7.50 -50.91
CA GLN A 154 11.80 6.10 -51.05
C GLN A 154 11.94 5.32 -49.72
N ALA A 155 13.03 5.53 -48.98
CA ALA A 155 13.24 4.93 -47.67
C ALA A 155 12.23 5.45 -46.62
N GLN A 156 11.88 6.74 -46.67
CA GLN A 156 10.86 7.35 -45.81
C GLN A 156 9.47 6.78 -46.08
N VAL A 157 9.07 6.63 -47.35
CA VAL A 157 7.81 5.97 -47.76
C VAL A 157 7.79 4.52 -47.28
N ASN A 158 8.86 3.76 -47.49
CA ASN A 158 8.95 2.37 -47.02
C ASN A 158 8.84 2.27 -45.48
N ARG A 159 9.51 3.16 -44.73
CA ARG A 159 9.38 3.25 -43.27
C ARG A 159 7.94 3.55 -42.84
N MET A 160 7.24 4.45 -43.53
CA MET A 160 5.84 4.78 -43.25
C MET A 160 4.88 3.63 -43.58
N LEU A 161 5.13 2.86 -44.63
CA LEU A 161 4.37 1.65 -44.96
C LEU A 161 4.54 0.56 -43.89
N ILE A 162 5.77 0.30 -43.44
CA ILE A 162 6.06 -0.65 -42.36
C ILE A 162 5.36 -0.23 -41.05
N LEU A 163 5.43 1.06 -40.70
CA LEU A 163 4.75 1.59 -39.51
C LEU A 163 3.22 1.51 -39.63
N LYS A 164 2.63 1.73 -40.82
CA LYS A 164 1.19 1.57 -41.08
C LYS A 164 0.76 0.10 -40.93
N ALA A 165 1.50 -0.83 -41.52
CA ALA A 165 1.25 -2.26 -41.39
C ALA A 165 1.36 -2.75 -39.92
N TYR A 166 2.35 -2.27 -39.17
CA TYR A 166 2.50 -2.61 -37.75
C TYR A 166 1.36 -2.04 -36.89
N LYS A 167 0.94 -0.79 -37.15
CA LYS A 167 -0.25 -0.18 -36.50
C LYS A 167 -1.52 -0.99 -36.81
N GLN A 168 -1.72 -1.44 -38.05
CA GLN A 168 -2.86 -2.28 -38.43
C GLN A 168 -2.82 -3.66 -37.75
N ARG A 169 -1.67 -4.35 -37.73
CA ARG A 169 -1.50 -5.62 -36.99
C ARG A 169 -1.85 -5.44 -35.50
N ARG A 170 -1.33 -4.39 -34.85
CA ARG A 170 -1.64 -4.09 -33.44
C ARG A 170 -3.11 -3.75 -33.20
N ALA A 171 -3.79 -3.10 -34.16
CA ALA A 171 -5.22 -2.85 -34.10
C ALA A 171 -6.05 -4.14 -34.17
N THR A 172 -5.80 -4.99 -35.18
CA THR A 172 -6.52 -6.28 -35.32
C THR A 172 -6.30 -7.23 -34.13
N MET A 173 -5.12 -7.23 -33.52
CA MET A 173 -4.87 -8.00 -32.29
C MET A 173 -5.65 -7.45 -31.09
N ARG A 174 -5.71 -6.11 -30.92
CA ARG A 174 -6.55 -5.48 -29.88
C ARG A 174 -8.03 -5.81 -30.07
N GLU A 175 -8.50 -5.82 -31.31
CA GLU A 175 -9.90 -6.16 -31.65
C GLU A 175 -10.20 -7.64 -31.37
N ARG A 176 -9.31 -8.57 -31.73
CA ARG A 176 -9.45 -10.00 -31.38
C ARG A 176 -9.51 -10.19 -29.86
N SER A 177 -8.68 -9.47 -29.10
CA SER A 177 -8.70 -9.50 -27.63
C SER A 177 -9.99 -8.90 -27.06
N SER A 178 -10.50 -7.77 -27.58
CA SER A 178 -11.75 -7.18 -27.08
C SER A 178 -12.97 -8.06 -27.43
N GLN A 179 -13.03 -8.63 -28.64
CA GLN A 179 -14.06 -9.62 -29.00
C GLN A 179 -14.00 -10.87 -28.10
N SER A 180 -12.80 -11.35 -27.75
CA SER A 180 -12.62 -12.46 -26.80
C SER A 180 -13.13 -12.12 -25.40
N LEU A 181 -12.78 -10.93 -24.88
CA LEU A 181 -13.26 -10.43 -23.59
C LEU A 181 -14.79 -10.25 -23.58
N LEU A 182 -15.40 -9.70 -24.63
CA LEU A 182 -16.86 -9.60 -24.76
C LEU A 182 -17.53 -10.98 -24.75
N ARG A 183 -16.96 -11.98 -25.46
CA ARG A 183 -17.45 -13.37 -25.43
C ARG A 183 -17.32 -13.99 -24.03
N ARG A 184 -16.23 -13.71 -23.29
CA ARG A 184 -16.07 -14.13 -21.89
C ARG A 184 -17.12 -13.47 -20.97
N MET A 185 -17.27 -12.15 -21.03
CA MET A 185 -18.27 -11.41 -20.25
C MET A 185 -19.69 -11.91 -20.51
N ALA A 186 -20.05 -12.21 -21.76
CA ALA A 186 -21.35 -12.78 -22.11
C ALA A 186 -21.58 -14.20 -21.53
N ARG A 187 -20.53 -15.04 -21.46
CA ARG A 187 -20.59 -16.35 -20.79
C ARG A 187 -20.76 -16.19 -19.27
N GLU A 188 -20.01 -15.26 -18.67
CA GLU A 188 -20.09 -14.98 -17.24
C GLU A 188 -21.44 -14.38 -16.82
N SER A 189 -22.06 -13.51 -17.65
CA SER A 189 -23.42 -13.01 -17.39
C SER A 189 -24.43 -14.15 -17.39
N LYS A 190 -24.43 -15.00 -18.43
CA LYS A 190 -25.30 -16.19 -18.52
C LYS A 190 -25.11 -17.17 -17.37
N TYR A 191 -23.89 -17.30 -16.83
CA TYR A 191 -23.64 -18.05 -15.60
C TYR A 191 -24.24 -17.37 -14.37
N LYS A 192 -23.99 -16.06 -14.18
CA LYS A 192 -24.55 -15.25 -13.07
C LYS A 192 -26.10 -15.25 -13.09
N GLU A 193 -26.72 -15.23 -14.27
CA GLU A 193 -28.17 -15.39 -14.47
C GLU A 193 -28.68 -16.77 -14.03
N ARG A 194 -28.03 -17.86 -14.46
CA ARG A 194 -28.37 -19.23 -14.03
C ARG A 194 -28.26 -19.40 -12.51
N VAL A 195 -27.20 -18.86 -11.90
CA VAL A 195 -27.01 -18.88 -10.43
C VAL A 195 -28.11 -18.09 -9.72
N ARG A 196 -28.46 -16.88 -10.19
CA ARG A 196 -29.58 -16.09 -9.66
C ARG A 196 -30.91 -16.85 -9.76
N ALA A 197 -31.19 -17.49 -10.89
CA ALA A 197 -32.39 -18.31 -11.09
C ALA A 197 -32.45 -19.49 -10.11
N ALA A 198 -31.33 -20.23 -9.94
CA ALA A 198 -31.24 -21.34 -8.99
C ALA A 198 -31.40 -20.89 -7.52
N ILE A 199 -30.88 -19.72 -7.14
CA ILE A 199 -31.09 -19.12 -5.81
C ILE A 199 -32.57 -18.78 -5.60
N ASN A 200 -33.21 -18.14 -6.58
CA ASN A 200 -34.62 -17.78 -6.50
C ASN A 200 -35.54 -19.03 -6.45
N GLN A 201 -35.22 -20.08 -7.21
CA GLN A 201 -35.91 -21.37 -7.14
C GLN A 201 -35.76 -22.03 -5.76
N LYS A 202 -34.55 -22.01 -5.17
CA LYS A 202 -34.30 -22.51 -3.80
C LYS A 202 -35.08 -21.69 -2.75
N ARG A 203 -35.15 -20.36 -2.89
CA ARG A 203 -35.97 -19.48 -2.02
C ARG A 203 -37.46 -19.81 -2.11
N ALA A 204 -38.03 -19.85 -3.32
CA ALA A 204 -39.45 -20.19 -3.52
C ALA A 204 -39.79 -21.61 -3.00
N ALA A 205 -38.89 -22.59 -3.16
CA ALA A 205 -39.05 -23.92 -2.60
C ALA A 205 -39.02 -23.93 -1.05
N ALA A 206 -38.16 -23.11 -0.43
CA ALA A 206 -38.12 -22.95 1.03
C ALA A 206 -39.38 -22.25 1.57
N GLU A 207 -39.89 -21.21 0.90
CA GLU A 207 -41.13 -20.53 1.28
C GLU A 207 -42.35 -21.45 1.13
N LYS A 208 -42.44 -22.23 0.04
CA LYS A 208 -43.49 -23.25 -0.14
C LYS A 208 -43.45 -24.33 0.94
N LYS A 209 -42.26 -24.69 1.46
CA LYS A 209 -42.12 -25.55 2.66
C LYS A 209 -42.58 -24.84 3.93
N ARG A 210 -42.19 -23.58 4.15
CA ARG A 210 -42.61 -22.75 5.31
C ARG A 210 -44.14 -22.63 5.38
N LEU A 211 -44.80 -22.29 4.27
CA LEU A 211 -46.25 -22.15 4.20
C LEU A 211 -46.97 -23.47 4.53
N ARG A 212 -46.52 -24.61 3.98
CA ARG A 212 -47.09 -25.94 4.31
C ARG A 212 -46.95 -26.30 5.79
N LEU A 213 -45.84 -25.92 6.44
CA LEU A 213 -45.67 -26.13 7.88
C LEU A 213 -46.62 -25.25 8.70
N LEU A 214 -46.74 -23.96 8.35
CA LEU A 214 -47.68 -23.02 8.99
C LEU A 214 -49.13 -23.46 8.82
N GLU A 215 -49.55 -23.89 7.63
CA GLU A 215 -50.88 -24.47 7.41
C GLU A 215 -51.14 -25.70 8.29
N ALA A 216 -50.17 -26.61 8.41
CA ALA A 216 -50.28 -27.79 9.25
C ALA A 216 -50.37 -27.42 10.75
N GLU A 217 -49.77 -26.30 11.17
CA GLU A 217 -49.88 -25.76 12.52
C GLU A 217 -51.20 -25.04 12.76
N MET A 218 -51.71 -24.26 11.80
CA MET A 218 -53.05 -23.68 11.87
C MET A 218 -54.13 -24.76 11.92
N LYS A 219 -53.99 -25.85 11.15
CA LYS A 219 -54.89 -27.03 11.21
C LYS A 219 -54.83 -27.69 12.59
N ARG A 220 -53.63 -27.94 13.14
CA ARG A 220 -53.43 -28.45 14.52
C ARG A 220 -54.01 -27.52 15.60
N ALA A 221 -53.87 -26.20 15.46
CA ALA A 221 -54.41 -25.22 16.39
C ALA A 221 -55.94 -25.17 16.35
N ARG A 222 -56.54 -25.14 15.15
CA ARG A 222 -58.02 -25.21 14.97
C ARG A 222 -58.60 -26.48 15.60
N ALA A 223 -57.95 -27.63 15.43
CA ALA A 223 -58.36 -28.89 16.06
C ALA A 223 -58.33 -28.83 17.59
N ARG A 224 -57.29 -28.24 18.21
CA ARG A 224 -57.22 -28.03 19.66
C ARG A 224 -58.34 -27.10 20.16
N VAL A 225 -58.61 -26.01 19.44
CA VAL A 225 -59.71 -25.08 19.79
C VAL A 225 -61.08 -25.79 19.72
N LEU A 226 -61.29 -26.66 18.73
CA LEU A 226 -62.51 -27.46 18.63
C LEU A 226 -62.64 -28.46 19.79
N GLN A 227 -61.56 -29.13 20.18
CA GLN A 227 -61.54 -30.01 21.36
C GLN A 227 -61.87 -29.23 22.64
N VAL A 228 -61.29 -28.06 22.86
CA VAL A 228 -61.60 -27.19 24.02
C VAL A 228 -63.07 -26.76 24.02
N ARG A 229 -63.64 -26.39 22.86
CA ARG A 229 -65.07 -26.05 22.74
C ARG A 229 -65.97 -27.24 23.06
N ASN A 230 -65.62 -28.45 22.64
CA ASN A 230 -66.40 -29.66 22.93
C ASN A 230 -66.34 -30.04 24.41
N VAL A 231 -65.16 -29.95 25.05
CA VAL A 231 -65.00 -30.14 26.49
C VAL A 231 -65.79 -29.09 27.28
N ALA A 232 -65.74 -27.82 26.87
CA ALA A 232 -66.52 -26.75 27.51
C ALA A 232 -68.04 -26.99 27.43
N LYS A 233 -68.56 -27.44 26.28
CA LYS A 233 -69.97 -27.84 26.13
C LYS A 233 -70.33 -29.00 27.07
N SER A 234 -69.52 -30.06 27.10
CA SER A 234 -69.72 -31.20 27.99
C SER A 234 -69.72 -30.80 29.47
N VAL A 235 -68.81 -29.91 29.89
CA VAL A 235 -68.77 -29.38 31.26
C VAL A 235 -69.99 -28.49 31.58
N SER A 236 -70.54 -27.75 30.60
CA SER A 236 -71.80 -27.01 30.80
C SER A 236 -72.97 -27.96 31.01
N GLN A 237 -73.10 -28.99 30.18
CA GLN A 237 -74.15 -30.01 30.27
C GLN A 237 -74.05 -30.80 31.59
N GLN A 238 -72.84 -31.17 32.01
CA GLN A 238 -72.57 -31.78 33.32
C GLN A 238 -73.09 -30.89 34.46
N ARG A 239 -72.75 -29.59 34.43
CA ARG A 239 -73.22 -28.59 35.41
C ARG A 239 -74.72 -28.29 35.34
N GLU A 240 -75.38 -28.55 34.22
CA GLU A 240 -76.84 -28.45 34.09
C GLU A 240 -77.53 -29.67 34.71
N VAL A 241 -77.01 -30.88 34.48
CA VAL A 241 -77.48 -32.10 35.13
C VAL A 241 -77.25 -32.04 36.65
N GLU A 242 -76.11 -31.53 37.10
CA GLU A 242 -75.82 -31.32 38.53
C GLU A 242 -76.73 -30.25 39.15
N ARG A 243 -77.00 -29.14 38.45
CA ARG A 243 -77.98 -28.13 38.90
C ARG A 243 -79.40 -28.69 39.00
N LYS A 244 -79.85 -29.48 38.02
CA LYS A 244 -81.16 -30.16 38.09
C LYS A 244 -81.22 -31.11 39.29
N LYS A 245 -80.24 -32.00 39.45
CA LYS A 245 -80.16 -32.90 40.64
C LYS A 245 -80.16 -32.13 41.97
N LEU A 246 -79.54 -30.96 42.04
CA LEU A 246 -79.59 -30.09 43.23
C LEU A 246 -80.96 -29.43 43.42
N GLN A 247 -81.65 -29.02 42.35
CA GLN A 247 -83.03 -28.55 42.40
C GLN A 247 -83.97 -29.67 42.85
N ASP A 248 -83.89 -30.85 42.22
CA ASP A 248 -84.66 -32.05 42.59
C ASP A 248 -84.48 -32.35 44.09
N GLN A 249 -83.23 -32.38 44.58
CA GLN A 249 -82.92 -32.57 46.01
C GLN A 249 -83.45 -31.45 46.92
N LEU A 250 -83.53 -30.21 46.45
CA LEU A 250 -84.11 -29.10 47.22
C LEU A 250 -85.64 -29.19 47.27
N GLU A 251 -86.30 -29.53 46.16
CA GLU A 251 -87.74 -29.79 46.12
C GLU A 251 -88.10 -31.00 46.99
N ASP A 252 -87.30 -32.06 46.94
CA ASP A 252 -87.46 -33.27 47.76
C ASP A 252 -87.21 -33.00 49.26
N ARG A 253 -86.30 -32.07 49.60
CA ARG A 253 -86.11 -31.56 50.97
C ARG A 253 -87.22 -30.60 51.39
N LEU A 254 -87.80 -29.81 50.49
CA LEU A 254 -88.98 -28.97 50.75
C LEU A 254 -90.24 -29.82 50.95
N GLN A 255 -90.42 -30.91 50.20
CA GLN A 255 -91.47 -31.89 50.44
C GLN A 255 -91.29 -32.60 51.78
N ARG A 256 -90.06 -33.06 52.09
CA ARG A 256 -89.75 -33.64 53.42
C ARG A 256 -89.96 -32.62 54.54
N ALA A 257 -89.58 -31.36 54.36
CA ALA A 257 -89.87 -30.29 55.33
C ALA A 257 -91.37 -29.96 55.44
N LYS A 258 -92.16 -30.08 54.37
CA LYS A 258 -93.64 -29.98 54.44
C LYS A 258 -94.24 -31.14 55.24
N ARG A 259 -93.78 -32.38 55.03
CA ARG A 259 -94.20 -33.57 55.80
C ARG A 259 -93.80 -33.41 57.28
N GLN A 260 -92.54 -33.08 57.54
CA GLN A 260 -92.04 -32.80 58.89
C GLN A 260 -92.72 -31.58 59.54
N ARG A 261 -93.17 -30.58 58.78
CA ARG A 261 -93.96 -29.46 59.33
C ARG A 261 -95.38 -29.90 59.69
N ALA A 262 -95.99 -30.81 58.93
CA ALA A 262 -97.27 -31.41 59.31
C ALA A 262 -97.11 -32.30 60.57
N GLU A 263 -96.04 -33.09 60.65
CA GLU A 263 -95.69 -33.88 61.85
C GLU A 263 -95.36 -32.99 63.05
N TYR A 264 -94.63 -31.90 62.86
CA TYR A 264 -94.29 -30.93 63.91
C TYR A 264 -95.53 -30.16 64.40
N LEU A 265 -96.48 -29.84 63.51
CA LEU A 265 -97.80 -29.35 63.93
C LEU A 265 -98.57 -30.42 64.73
N ARG A 266 -98.45 -31.71 64.35
CA ARG A 266 -98.98 -32.86 65.11
C ARG A 266 -98.24 -33.10 66.44
N GLN A 267 -97.05 -32.55 66.61
CA GLN A 267 -96.19 -32.63 67.81
C GLN A 267 -96.15 -31.33 68.62
N ARG A 268 -96.95 -30.31 68.27
CA ARG A 268 -96.99 -29.00 68.98
C ARG A 268 -97.76 -29.08 70.31
N GLY A 269 -97.40 -30.07 71.13
CA GLY A 269 -97.99 -30.41 72.42
C GLY A 269 -96.95 -30.71 73.51
N LYS A 270 -95.78 -30.06 73.45
CA LYS A 270 -94.81 -29.86 74.55
C LYS A 270 -93.78 -28.77 74.18
N LEU A 271 -92.94 -28.36 75.13
CA LEU A 271 -92.32 -27.03 75.19
C LEU A 271 -90.78 -27.00 75.13
N HIS A 272 -90.28 -25.80 74.79
CA HIS A 272 -88.98 -25.16 75.12
C HIS A 272 -87.65 -25.59 74.43
N ASP A 273 -87.01 -24.58 73.80
CA ASP A 273 -85.65 -24.03 74.04
C ASP A 273 -84.38 -24.84 73.65
N PHE A 274 -83.23 -24.24 73.25
CA PHE A 274 -82.89 -22.90 72.72
C PHE A 274 -81.47 -22.96 72.04
N VAL A 275 -80.88 -21.79 71.72
CA VAL A 275 -79.44 -21.52 71.43
C VAL A 275 -78.85 -21.93 70.05
N LYS A 276 -78.25 -20.93 69.37
CA LYS A 276 -77.19 -21.09 68.33
C LYS A 276 -75.81 -20.86 68.98
N PRO A 277 -74.70 -21.38 68.42
CA PRO A 277 -73.78 -20.41 67.79
C PRO A 277 -73.04 -20.93 66.54
N SER A 278 -72.96 -20.10 65.49
CA SER A 278 -72.24 -20.38 64.25
C SER A 278 -70.90 -19.61 64.17
N GLN A 279 -69.87 -20.06 64.89
CA GLN A 279 -68.51 -19.46 64.83
C GLN A 279 -67.34 -20.45 64.75
N SER A 280 -67.53 -21.74 65.09
CA SER A 280 -66.43 -22.74 65.14
C SER A 280 -65.82 -23.10 63.77
N ILE A 281 -66.49 -22.79 62.65
CA ILE A 281 -66.16 -23.36 61.33
C ILE A 281 -65.04 -22.58 60.61
N MET A 282 -65.01 -21.26 60.70
CA MET A 282 -64.02 -20.45 59.97
C MET A 282 -62.57 -20.66 60.46
N LEU A 283 -62.36 -20.71 61.78
CA LEU A 283 -61.04 -20.95 62.37
C LEU A 283 -60.45 -22.29 61.89
N LYS A 284 -61.25 -23.36 61.89
CA LYS A 284 -60.84 -24.70 61.42
C LYS A 284 -60.43 -24.72 59.95
N GLN A 285 -60.97 -23.84 59.10
CA GLN A 285 -60.55 -23.74 57.70
C GLN A 285 -59.23 -22.99 57.53
N ALA A 286 -58.93 -21.99 58.36
CA ALA A 286 -57.63 -21.33 58.39
C ALA A 286 -56.51 -22.31 58.79
N ASP A 287 -56.73 -23.12 59.83
CA ASP A 287 -55.75 -24.13 60.28
C ASP A 287 -55.48 -25.22 59.24
N ILE A 288 -56.50 -25.66 58.50
CA ILE A 288 -56.31 -26.64 57.41
C ILE A 288 -55.46 -26.04 56.27
N LEU A 289 -55.53 -24.72 56.03
CA LEU A 289 -54.69 -24.04 55.04
C LEU A 289 -53.26 -23.82 55.58
N SER A 290 -53.10 -23.38 56.83
CA SER A 290 -51.77 -23.22 57.45
C SER A 290 -51.02 -24.55 57.53
N GLN A 291 -51.70 -25.65 57.91
CA GLN A 291 -51.12 -27.00 57.91
C GLN A 291 -50.81 -27.55 56.50
N LYS A 292 -51.52 -27.10 55.46
CA LYS A 292 -51.19 -27.43 54.06
C LYS A 292 -49.96 -26.65 53.60
N LEU A 293 -49.88 -25.36 53.88
CA LEU A 293 -48.68 -24.54 53.65
C LEU A 293 -47.46 -25.10 54.39
N ALA A 294 -47.58 -25.41 55.68
CA ALA A 294 -46.50 -25.99 56.49
C ALA A 294 -46.09 -27.41 56.04
N ARG A 295 -46.98 -28.17 55.39
CA ARG A 295 -46.63 -29.44 54.73
C ARG A 295 -45.93 -29.21 53.39
N CYS A 296 -46.40 -28.27 52.58
CA CYS A 296 -45.73 -27.89 51.33
C CYS A 296 -44.32 -27.31 51.59
N TRP A 297 -44.16 -26.48 52.63
CA TRP A 297 -42.87 -25.93 53.06
C TRP A 297 -41.92 -27.03 53.53
N ARG A 298 -42.34 -27.89 54.47
CA ARG A 298 -41.51 -29.04 54.92
C ARG A 298 -41.17 -30.00 53.78
N ARG A 299 -42.06 -30.19 52.80
CA ARG A 299 -41.78 -30.97 51.57
C ARG A 299 -40.82 -30.25 50.62
N PHE A 300 -40.90 -28.93 50.49
CA PHE A 300 -39.97 -28.12 49.71
C PHE A 300 -38.55 -28.18 50.28
N LEU A 301 -38.40 -28.01 51.61
CA LEU A 301 -37.13 -28.16 52.32
C LEU A 301 -36.51 -29.53 52.04
N LYS A 302 -37.25 -30.62 52.28
CA LYS A 302 -36.77 -32.00 52.08
C LYS A 302 -36.47 -32.39 50.62
N VAL A 303 -37.11 -31.76 49.62
CA VAL A 303 -37.03 -32.21 48.21
C VAL A 303 -36.24 -31.26 47.30
N ARG A 304 -36.05 -29.99 47.69
CA ARG A 304 -35.38 -28.99 46.84
C ARG A 304 -34.30 -28.15 47.52
N ARG A 305 -34.12 -28.28 48.85
CA ARG A 305 -33.22 -27.44 49.68
C ARG A 305 -33.59 -25.93 49.63
N THR A 306 -33.12 -25.12 50.56
CA THR A 306 -33.25 -23.65 50.51
C THR A 306 -32.20 -23.03 49.57
N THR A 307 -32.23 -21.71 49.33
CA THR A 307 -31.11 -21.04 48.65
C THR A 307 -29.83 -21.12 49.52
N PHE A 308 -29.98 -20.98 50.83
CA PHE A 308 -28.88 -21.00 51.81
C PHE A 308 -28.21 -22.38 51.88
N ASP A 309 -28.98 -23.46 51.98
CA ASP A 309 -28.45 -24.84 51.96
C ASP A 309 -27.70 -25.17 50.67
N LEU A 310 -28.08 -24.53 49.55
CA LEU A 310 -27.43 -24.72 48.25
C LEU A 310 -26.17 -23.87 48.11
N ALA A 311 -26.15 -22.64 48.65
CA ALA A 311 -24.96 -21.81 48.75
C ALA A 311 -23.91 -22.45 49.67
N LYS A 312 -24.33 -22.92 50.86
CA LYS A 312 -23.45 -23.66 51.78
C LYS A 312 -22.94 -24.98 51.19
N ALA A 313 -23.74 -25.67 50.38
CA ALA A 313 -23.30 -26.86 49.64
C ALA A 313 -22.37 -26.56 48.45
N TYR A 314 -22.23 -25.30 48.02
CA TYR A 314 -21.22 -24.86 47.06
C TYR A 314 -19.94 -24.43 47.80
N ASP A 315 -20.09 -23.64 48.88
CA ASP A 315 -19.01 -23.17 49.73
C ASP A 315 -18.14 -24.31 50.27
N MET A 316 -18.78 -25.41 50.72
CA MET A 316 -18.11 -26.65 51.13
C MET A 316 -17.35 -27.40 50.00
N LEU A 317 -17.38 -26.93 48.74
CA LEU A 317 -16.54 -27.45 47.66
C LEU A 317 -15.15 -26.78 47.59
N GLY A 318 -14.95 -25.64 48.26
CA GLY A 318 -13.68 -24.91 48.27
C GLY A 318 -13.29 -24.20 46.96
N ILE A 319 -14.23 -24.04 46.01
CA ILE A 319 -13.97 -23.46 44.68
C ILE A 319 -14.14 -21.94 44.73
N ASN A 320 -13.12 -21.26 45.27
CA ASN A 320 -13.04 -19.79 45.44
C ASN A 320 -11.74 -19.22 44.82
N GLU A 321 -11.72 -17.94 44.41
CA GLU A 321 -10.59 -17.25 43.73
C GLU A 321 -9.22 -17.52 44.41
N THR A 322 -9.14 -17.47 45.73
CA THR A 322 -7.89 -17.69 46.48
C THR A 322 -7.40 -19.15 46.50
N HIS A 323 -8.30 -20.12 46.55
CA HIS A 323 -7.97 -21.55 46.56
C HIS A 323 -7.61 -22.04 45.15
N VAL A 324 -8.28 -21.51 44.14
CA VAL A 324 -8.07 -21.88 42.74
C VAL A 324 -6.71 -21.37 42.22
N ASN A 325 -6.24 -20.22 42.69
CA ASN A 325 -4.93 -19.68 42.33
C ASN A 325 -3.74 -20.37 43.04
N SER A 326 -4.00 -21.24 44.03
CA SER A 326 -2.97 -21.93 44.83
C SER A 326 -2.98 -23.46 44.69
N MET A 327 -3.94 -24.02 43.94
CA MET A 327 -4.09 -25.44 43.68
C MET A 327 -3.40 -25.84 42.35
N PRO A 328 -2.83 -27.05 42.19
CA PRO A 328 -2.34 -27.53 40.90
C PRO A 328 -3.46 -27.83 39.87
N PHE A 329 -3.16 -27.65 38.58
CA PHE A 329 -4.12 -27.79 37.48
C PHE A 329 -4.83 -29.16 37.45
N GLU A 330 -4.08 -30.24 37.65
CA GLU A 330 -4.61 -31.61 37.65
C GLU A 330 -5.60 -31.84 38.81
N GLN A 331 -5.35 -31.23 39.97
CA GLN A 331 -6.24 -31.32 41.13
C GLN A 331 -7.52 -30.52 40.90
N LEU A 332 -7.39 -29.29 40.37
CA LEU A 332 -8.54 -28.45 40.01
C LEU A 332 -9.42 -29.12 38.94
N ALA A 333 -8.80 -29.70 37.91
CA ALA A 333 -9.48 -30.43 36.86
C ALA A 333 -10.28 -31.62 37.43
N MET A 334 -9.67 -32.45 38.28
CA MET A 334 -10.34 -33.59 38.92
C MET A 334 -11.53 -33.16 39.80
N LEU A 335 -11.41 -32.06 40.54
CA LEU A 335 -12.52 -31.52 41.35
C LEU A 335 -13.68 -31.00 40.50
N ILE A 336 -13.37 -30.32 39.38
CA ILE A 336 -14.35 -29.79 38.41
C ILE A 336 -15.03 -30.89 37.59
N GLU A 337 -14.32 -31.97 37.27
CA GLU A 337 -14.87 -33.14 36.56
C GLU A 337 -15.76 -34.03 37.44
N SER A 338 -15.57 -33.99 38.77
CA SER A 338 -16.30 -34.83 39.72
C SER A 338 -17.82 -34.68 39.62
N SER A 339 -18.54 -35.79 39.78
CA SER A 339 -20.00 -35.81 39.69
C SER A 339 -20.67 -34.87 40.67
N ASP A 340 -20.09 -34.72 41.86
CA ASP A 340 -20.78 -34.16 43.01
C ASP A 340 -20.65 -32.64 43.02
N THR A 341 -19.47 -32.11 42.65
CA THR A 341 -19.29 -30.70 42.23
C THR A 341 -20.27 -30.35 41.12
N ILE A 342 -20.32 -31.12 40.03
CA ILE A 342 -21.20 -30.82 38.90
C ILE A 342 -22.68 -30.80 39.32
N HIS A 343 -23.14 -31.69 40.22
CA HIS A 343 -24.51 -31.69 40.71
C HIS A 343 -24.82 -30.57 41.72
N ALA A 344 -23.90 -30.25 42.63
CA ALA A 344 -24.06 -29.17 43.62
C ALA A 344 -24.11 -27.80 42.94
N VAL A 345 -23.12 -27.50 42.10
CA VAL A 345 -23.04 -26.26 41.30
C VAL A 345 -24.27 -26.11 40.42
N LYS A 346 -24.73 -27.20 39.78
CA LYS A 346 -25.97 -27.19 39.00
C LYS A 346 -27.20 -26.82 39.83
N ALA A 347 -27.36 -27.40 41.02
CA ALA A 347 -28.51 -27.15 41.87
C ALA A 347 -28.57 -25.68 42.33
N LEU A 348 -27.42 -25.03 42.54
CA LEU A 348 -27.32 -23.59 42.82
C LEU A 348 -27.62 -22.74 41.57
N LEU A 349 -27.07 -23.08 40.40
CA LEU A 349 -27.31 -22.34 39.16
C LEU A 349 -28.77 -22.45 38.66
N ASP A 350 -29.38 -23.64 38.71
CA ASP A 350 -30.81 -23.85 38.44
C ASP A 350 -31.68 -23.02 39.42
N ARG A 351 -31.20 -22.83 40.66
CA ARG A 351 -31.84 -21.96 41.66
C ARG A 351 -31.72 -20.49 41.28
N PHE A 352 -30.55 -20.00 40.86
CA PHE A 352 -30.36 -18.62 40.41
C PHE A 352 -31.18 -18.33 39.14
N GLU A 353 -31.20 -19.23 38.15
CA GLU A 353 -32.04 -19.13 36.96
C GLU A 353 -33.53 -19.02 37.33
N SER A 354 -33.99 -19.76 38.34
CA SER A 354 -35.35 -19.66 38.85
C SER A 354 -35.66 -18.32 39.54
N ARG A 355 -34.70 -17.78 40.32
CA ARG A 355 -34.84 -16.49 41.02
C ARG A 355 -34.81 -15.31 40.04
N LEU A 356 -33.93 -15.34 39.04
CA LEU A 356 -33.84 -14.30 38.01
C LEU A 356 -35.15 -14.20 37.20
N ARG A 357 -35.70 -15.34 36.76
CA ARG A 357 -36.99 -15.37 36.04
C ARG A 357 -38.13 -14.79 36.87
N VAL A 358 -38.19 -15.10 38.18
CA VAL A 358 -39.19 -14.50 39.08
C VAL A 358 -38.95 -12.99 39.23
N SER A 359 -37.71 -12.56 39.48
CA SER A 359 -37.33 -11.14 39.60
C SER A 359 -37.73 -10.31 38.37
N GLY A 360 -37.49 -10.85 37.16
CA GLY A 360 -37.89 -10.24 35.90
C GLY A 360 -39.41 -10.20 35.70
N SER A 361 -40.14 -11.28 36.04
CA SER A 361 -41.61 -11.30 35.96
C SER A 361 -42.29 -10.30 36.89
N VAL A 362 -41.64 -9.94 38.02
CA VAL A 362 -42.11 -8.89 38.94
C VAL A 362 -41.65 -7.49 38.51
N ALA A 363 -40.47 -7.35 37.87
CA ALA A 363 -40.01 -6.07 37.32
C ALA A 363 -40.87 -5.59 36.15
N ALA A 364 -41.36 -6.52 35.31
CA ALA A 364 -42.13 -6.25 34.11
C ALA A 364 -43.45 -5.48 34.33
N ALA A 365 -43.92 -5.35 35.57
CA ALA A 365 -45.05 -4.50 35.93
C ALA A 365 -44.71 -3.00 35.95
N ASN A 366 -43.48 -2.62 36.31
CA ASN A 366 -43.10 -1.22 36.57
C ASN A 366 -42.01 -0.65 35.66
N GLN A 367 -41.14 -1.46 35.02
CA GLN A 367 -40.15 -0.98 34.03
C GLN A 367 -39.67 -2.11 33.11
N ARG A 368 -39.39 -1.79 31.83
CA ARG A 368 -38.97 -2.75 30.80
C ARG A 368 -37.45 -3.01 30.79
N SER A 369 -36.93 -3.75 31.77
CA SER A 369 -35.61 -4.38 31.66
C SER A 369 -35.75 -5.80 31.08
N SER A 370 -35.49 -5.94 29.77
CA SER A 370 -35.53 -7.25 29.09
C SER A 370 -34.28 -8.07 29.38
N VAL A 371 -34.45 -9.23 30.01
CA VAL A 371 -33.35 -10.20 30.23
C VAL A 371 -32.71 -10.59 28.88
N GLY A 372 -31.39 -10.47 28.78
CA GLY A 372 -30.65 -10.63 27.52
C GLY A 372 -30.82 -12.01 26.85
N ASN A 373 -31.07 -11.99 25.54
CA ASN A 373 -31.31 -13.19 24.72
C ASN A 373 -29.99 -13.86 24.27
N ILE A 374 -29.41 -14.66 25.17
CA ILE A 374 -28.18 -15.42 24.94
C ILE A 374 -28.40 -16.81 24.30
N ASP A 375 -29.63 -17.15 23.86
CA ASP A 375 -29.95 -18.46 23.26
C ASP A 375 -29.10 -18.78 22.02
N HIS A 376 -28.55 -17.76 21.35
CA HIS A 376 -27.66 -17.91 20.20
C HIS A 376 -26.22 -18.25 20.62
N LEU A 377 -25.73 -17.70 21.74
CA LEU A 377 -24.44 -18.06 22.34
C LEU A 377 -24.50 -19.47 22.94
N LEU A 378 -25.54 -19.78 23.72
CA LEU A 378 -25.73 -21.09 24.35
C LEU A 378 -25.77 -22.24 23.34
N LYS A 379 -26.29 -22.00 22.12
CA LYS A 379 -26.27 -22.98 21.02
C LYS A 379 -24.87 -23.28 20.48
N ARG A 380 -23.90 -22.34 20.57
CA ARG A 380 -22.51 -22.56 20.15
C ARG A 380 -21.68 -23.33 21.17
N VAL A 381 -22.06 -23.29 22.46
CA VAL A 381 -21.36 -24.03 23.54
C VAL A 381 -22.08 -25.34 23.93
N ALA A 382 -23.18 -25.67 23.26
CA ALA A 382 -23.92 -26.91 23.51
C ALA A 382 -23.21 -28.12 22.89
N THR A 383 -22.79 -29.08 23.71
CA THR A 383 -22.20 -30.33 23.21
C THR A 383 -23.19 -31.12 22.34
N PRO A 384 -22.85 -31.45 21.08
CA PRO A 384 -23.69 -32.33 20.27
C PRO A 384 -23.82 -33.68 20.96
N ARG A 385 -25.06 -34.19 21.06
CA ARG A 385 -25.25 -35.59 21.48
C ARG A 385 -24.66 -36.49 20.41
N LYS A 386 -23.56 -37.20 20.74
CA LYS A 386 -23.07 -38.35 19.97
C LYS A 386 -24.27 -39.18 19.51
N ARG A 387 -24.47 -39.27 18.19
CA ARG A 387 -25.31 -40.35 17.65
C ARG A 387 -24.59 -41.63 18.03
N SER A 388 -25.22 -42.44 18.89
CA SER A 388 -24.78 -43.80 19.14
C SER A 388 -24.81 -44.55 17.82
N SER A 389 -23.64 -44.77 17.20
CA SER A 389 -23.54 -45.54 15.97
C SER A 389 -24.17 -46.91 16.22
N ALA A 390 -25.08 -47.30 15.33
CA ALA A 390 -25.83 -48.54 15.45
C ALA A 390 -24.92 -49.72 15.07
N ARG A 391 -24.09 -50.19 16.01
CA ARG A 391 -23.37 -51.46 15.86
C ARG A 391 -24.39 -52.56 15.58
N VAL A 392 -24.33 -53.12 14.39
CA VAL A 392 -25.10 -54.30 13.99
C VAL A 392 -24.59 -55.48 14.80
N SER A 393 -25.28 -55.78 15.91
CA SER A 393 -25.04 -56.99 16.69
C SER A 393 -25.87 -58.11 16.08
N THR A 394 -25.21 -59.06 15.42
CA THR A 394 -25.85 -60.25 14.88
C THR A 394 -26.09 -61.29 15.96
N ARG A 395 -27.28 -61.94 15.90
CA ARG A 395 -27.63 -63.22 16.55
C ARG A 395 -27.96 -63.14 18.06
N GLY A 396 -29.26 -63.32 18.39
CA GLY A 396 -29.76 -63.49 19.77
C GLY A 396 -31.26 -63.77 19.78
N LYS A 397 -31.69 -64.89 20.39
CA LYS A 397 -33.06 -65.45 20.32
C LYS A 397 -34.19 -64.52 20.80
N GLU A 398 -35.38 -64.76 20.26
CA GLU A 398 -36.64 -64.15 20.71
C GLU A 398 -36.97 -64.42 22.19
N SER A 399 -37.63 -63.46 22.83
CA SER A 399 -38.76 -63.75 23.73
C SER A 399 -39.74 -62.57 23.75
N LYS A 400 -41.05 -62.86 23.75
CA LYS A 400 -42.11 -61.84 23.65
C LYS A 400 -42.48 -61.31 25.03
N LYS A 401 -42.50 -59.99 25.21
CA LYS A 401 -43.32 -59.34 26.26
C LYS A 401 -43.91 -58.02 25.75
N ILE A 402 -45.23 -57.96 25.69
CA ILE A 402 -45.97 -56.82 25.15
C ILE A 402 -45.96 -55.68 26.17
N GLY A 403 -45.52 -54.49 25.75
CA GLY A 403 -45.52 -53.28 26.56
C GLY A 403 -45.88 -52.05 25.72
N SER A 404 -47.02 -51.42 26.02
CA SER A 404 -47.56 -50.27 25.27
C SER A 404 -46.63 -49.04 25.38
N ARG A 405 -45.77 -48.84 24.38
CA ARG A 405 -44.87 -47.68 24.30
C ARG A 405 -45.60 -46.46 23.71
N ARG A 406 -46.19 -45.62 24.56
CA ARG A 406 -46.61 -44.27 24.16
C ARG A 406 -45.39 -43.46 23.69
N GLU A 407 -45.36 -43.10 22.41
CA GLU A 407 -44.43 -42.09 21.92
C GLU A 407 -44.82 -40.70 22.43
N VAL A 408 -44.30 -40.35 23.61
CA VAL A 408 -44.25 -38.95 24.02
C VAL A 408 -43.21 -38.27 23.14
N ALA A 409 -43.68 -37.50 22.15
CA ALA A 409 -42.83 -36.69 21.29
C ALA A 409 -41.92 -35.79 22.15
N LYS A 410 -40.62 -36.08 22.13
CA LYS A 410 -39.61 -35.29 22.86
C LYS A 410 -39.52 -33.91 22.21
N GLY A 411 -40.13 -32.91 22.84
CA GLY A 411 -39.84 -31.52 22.54
C GLY A 411 -38.34 -31.22 22.71
N PRO A 412 -37.83 -30.16 22.06
CA PRO A 412 -36.42 -29.79 22.18
C PRO A 412 -36.05 -29.61 23.66
N ALA A 413 -34.94 -30.22 24.07
CA ALA A 413 -34.49 -30.18 25.46
C ALA A 413 -34.21 -28.73 25.86
N LYS A 414 -34.92 -28.24 26.89
CA LYS A 414 -34.76 -26.87 27.36
C LYS A 414 -33.35 -26.67 27.89
N MET A 415 -32.62 -25.73 27.29
CA MET A 415 -31.25 -25.39 27.66
C MET A 415 -31.24 -24.55 28.94
N SER A 416 -30.27 -24.79 29.82
CA SER A 416 -30.00 -23.97 31.01
C SER A 416 -29.29 -22.68 30.61
N ARG A 417 -29.64 -21.56 31.26
CA ARG A 417 -29.03 -20.23 31.06
C ARG A 417 -27.55 -20.22 31.47
N TYR A 418 -27.20 -21.02 32.47
CA TYR A 418 -25.84 -21.19 33.00
C TYR A 418 -25.39 -22.65 32.84
N PRO A 419 -24.70 -23.04 31.75
CA PRO A 419 -24.17 -24.38 31.58
C PRO A 419 -23.01 -24.63 32.56
N VAL A 420 -23.19 -25.58 33.48
CA VAL A 420 -22.29 -25.86 34.62
C VAL A 420 -20.80 -25.93 34.24
N ARG A 421 -20.46 -26.68 33.19
CA ARG A 421 -19.05 -26.82 32.75
C ARG A 421 -18.44 -25.50 32.28
N VAL A 422 -19.24 -24.60 31.70
CA VAL A 422 -18.78 -23.27 31.24
C VAL A 422 -18.58 -22.34 32.43
N VAL A 423 -19.45 -22.40 33.46
CA VAL A 423 -19.24 -21.68 34.73
C VAL A 423 -17.96 -22.14 35.42
N LEU A 424 -17.70 -23.45 35.48
CA LEU A 424 -16.48 -23.99 36.10
C LEU A 424 -15.21 -23.70 35.28
N CYS A 425 -15.31 -23.57 33.95
CA CYS A 425 -14.18 -23.10 33.12
C CYS A 425 -13.72 -21.68 33.49
N ALA A 426 -14.56 -20.82 34.10
CA ALA A 426 -14.13 -19.49 34.55
C ALA A 426 -13.05 -19.58 35.63
N TYR A 427 -13.19 -20.53 36.57
CA TYR A 427 -12.18 -20.81 37.59
C TYR A 427 -10.89 -21.41 36.98
N MET A 428 -11.00 -22.31 35.99
CA MET A 428 -9.82 -22.84 35.28
C MET A 428 -9.02 -21.74 34.56
N ILE A 429 -9.72 -20.79 33.93
CA ILE A 429 -9.12 -19.62 33.26
C ILE A 429 -8.47 -18.67 34.27
N LEU A 430 -9.05 -18.56 35.48
CA LEU A 430 -8.56 -17.67 36.54
C LEU A 430 -7.27 -18.18 37.19
N GLY A 431 -7.22 -19.48 37.56
CA GLY A 431 -6.07 -20.09 38.23
C GLY A 431 -4.94 -20.53 37.30
N HIS A 432 -5.26 -20.98 36.07
CA HIS A 432 -4.27 -21.57 35.15
C HIS A 432 -4.43 -21.09 33.70
N PRO A 433 -4.29 -19.78 33.42
CA PRO A 433 -4.40 -19.24 32.06
C PRO A 433 -3.47 -19.94 31.07
N ASP A 434 -2.22 -20.20 31.44
CA ASP A 434 -1.21 -20.83 30.56
C ASP A 434 -1.41 -22.34 30.33
N ALA A 435 -2.31 -22.98 31.09
CA ALA A 435 -2.75 -24.36 30.84
C ALA A 435 -4.01 -24.42 29.95
N VAL A 436 -4.81 -23.34 29.93
CA VAL A 436 -6.09 -23.27 29.20
C VAL A 436 -5.92 -22.59 27.83
N PHE A 437 -5.02 -21.62 27.71
CA PHE A 437 -4.75 -20.89 26.47
C PHE A 437 -3.56 -21.48 25.69
N SER A 438 -3.64 -21.44 24.36
CA SER A 438 -2.57 -21.90 23.46
C SER A 438 -1.55 -20.80 23.10
N GLY A 439 -1.62 -19.66 23.78
CA GLY A 439 -0.86 -18.44 23.53
C GLY A 439 -1.55 -17.24 24.17
N GLN A 440 -0.80 -16.17 24.44
CA GLN A 440 -1.32 -14.94 25.05
C GLN A 440 -1.68 -13.90 23.97
N GLY A 441 -2.69 -13.07 24.24
CA GLY A 441 -3.21 -12.08 23.28
C GLY A 441 -4.49 -11.41 23.77
N GLU A 442 -4.93 -10.35 23.09
CA GLU A 442 -6.03 -9.47 23.53
C GLU A 442 -7.34 -10.20 23.88
N ARG A 443 -7.71 -11.22 23.11
CA ARG A 443 -8.98 -11.95 23.29
C ARG A 443 -8.91 -12.89 24.48
N GLU A 444 -7.76 -13.50 24.68
CA GLU A 444 -7.42 -14.36 25.80
C GLU A 444 -7.32 -13.53 27.10
N MET A 445 -6.74 -12.32 27.03
CA MET A 445 -6.76 -11.34 28.13
C MET A 445 -8.18 -10.83 28.45
N ALA A 446 -8.99 -10.46 27.46
CA ALA A 446 -10.37 -10.05 27.67
C ALA A 446 -11.25 -11.19 28.24
N LEU A 447 -11.00 -12.43 27.84
CA LEU A 447 -11.62 -13.61 28.44
C LEU A 447 -11.17 -13.80 29.89
N ALA A 448 -9.88 -13.68 30.21
CA ALA A 448 -9.39 -13.77 31.60
C ALA A 448 -9.96 -12.65 32.51
N MET A 449 -10.02 -11.41 32.03
CA MET A 449 -10.62 -10.30 32.78
C MET A 449 -12.13 -10.51 33.03
N SER A 450 -12.88 -10.89 32.00
CA SER A 450 -14.32 -11.17 32.16
C SER A 450 -14.62 -12.44 32.97
N ALA A 451 -13.72 -13.43 32.98
CA ALA A 451 -13.80 -14.58 33.89
C ALA A 451 -13.61 -14.15 35.36
N ARG A 452 -12.63 -13.28 35.63
CA ARG A 452 -12.37 -12.69 36.95
C ARG A 452 -13.54 -11.86 37.45
N GLU A 453 -14.10 -10.98 36.60
CA GLU A 453 -15.31 -10.20 36.91
C GLU A 453 -16.50 -11.12 37.26
N PHE A 454 -16.75 -12.15 36.43
CA PHE A 454 -17.83 -13.11 36.63
C PHE A 454 -17.66 -13.95 37.92
N VAL A 455 -16.46 -14.42 38.24
CA VAL A 455 -16.18 -15.18 39.47
C VAL A 455 -16.41 -14.31 40.71
N ARG A 456 -15.93 -13.05 40.70
CA ARG A 456 -16.15 -12.10 41.81
C ARG A 456 -17.63 -11.82 42.04
N GLU A 457 -18.38 -11.57 40.98
CA GLU A 457 -19.83 -11.35 41.04
C GLU A 457 -20.60 -12.58 41.55
N LEU A 458 -20.15 -13.80 41.22
CA LEU A 458 -20.69 -15.06 41.74
C LEU A 458 -20.38 -15.24 43.23
N GLU A 459 -19.14 -15.00 43.67
CA GLU A 459 -18.75 -15.12 45.07
C GLU A 459 -19.41 -14.06 45.96
N LEU A 460 -19.54 -12.82 45.49
CA LEU A 460 -20.31 -11.76 46.17
C LEU A 460 -21.80 -12.14 46.28
N LEU A 461 -22.38 -12.77 45.26
CA LEU A 461 -23.75 -13.29 45.32
C LEU A 461 -23.89 -14.43 46.34
N ILE A 462 -22.87 -15.29 46.49
CA ILE A 462 -22.84 -16.37 47.49
C ILE A 462 -22.71 -15.80 48.90
N LYS A 463 -21.76 -14.88 49.14
CA LYS A 463 -21.58 -14.17 50.43
C LYS A 463 -22.86 -13.44 50.85
N ILE A 464 -23.55 -12.75 49.94
CA ILE A 464 -24.84 -12.10 50.22
C ILE A 464 -25.98 -13.10 50.56
N ILE A 465 -25.87 -14.37 50.17
CA ILE A 465 -26.83 -15.43 50.58
C ILE A 465 -26.49 -15.99 51.96
N LEU A 466 -25.21 -16.09 52.33
CA LEU A 466 -24.73 -16.68 53.57
C LEU A 466 -24.75 -15.67 54.73
N ASP A 467 -24.18 -14.49 54.52
CA ASP A 467 -23.89 -13.49 55.56
C ASP A 467 -24.90 -12.32 55.55
N GLY A 468 -25.61 -12.13 54.44
CA GLY A 468 -26.64 -11.10 54.27
C GLY A 468 -26.18 -9.87 53.47
N PRO A 469 -26.96 -8.76 53.47
CA PRO A 469 -26.67 -7.60 52.62
C PRO A 469 -25.41 -6.84 53.07
N ILE A 470 -24.35 -6.95 52.28
CA ILE A 470 -23.05 -6.31 52.56
C ILE A 470 -23.11 -4.80 52.29
N GLN A 471 -22.41 -4.02 53.11
CA GLN A 471 -22.09 -2.62 52.86
C GLN A 471 -20.63 -2.55 52.37
N SER A 472 -20.41 -2.07 51.16
CA SER A 472 -19.07 -1.89 50.58
C SER A 472 -18.41 -0.62 51.13
N SER A 473 -17.26 -0.78 51.76
CA SER A 473 -16.37 0.32 52.19
C SER A 473 -15.13 0.34 51.29
N ASP A 474 -15.27 0.94 50.11
CA ASP A 474 -14.15 1.31 49.24
C ASP A 474 -14.03 2.85 49.27
N GLU A 475 -12.84 3.39 49.58
CA GLU A 475 -12.66 4.83 49.84
C GLU A 475 -12.44 5.68 48.57
N GLU A 476 -12.30 5.07 47.39
CA GLU A 476 -11.94 5.76 46.14
C GLU A 476 -13.14 5.89 45.16
N SER A 477 -14.14 6.71 45.51
CA SER A 477 -15.16 7.22 44.56
C SER A 477 -15.99 8.38 45.12
N ASP A 478 -15.80 9.59 44.58
CA ASP A 478 -16.63 10.76 44.86
C ASP A 478 -18.07 10.62 44.33
N SER A 479 -18.93 9.90 45.07
CA SER A 479 -20.38 9.98 44.91
C SER A 479 -21.10 9.69 46.22
N ALA A 480 -21.65 10.74 46.85
CA ALA A 480 -22.29 10.66 48.16
C ALA A 480 -23.65 9.92 48.11
N ILE A 481 -23.64 8.59 48.21
CA ILE A 481 -24.69 7.71 48.79
C ILE A 481 -24.10 6.29 48.96
N PRO A 482 -24.14 5.68 50.17
CA PRO A 482 -23.68 4.30 50.36
C PRO A 482 -24.64 3.28 49.71
N LYS A 483 -24.18 2.63 48.63
CA LYS A 483 -24.95 1.67 47.84
C LYS A 483 -25.06 0.31 48.56
N ARG A 484 -26.12 0.11 49.36
CA ARG A 484 -26.43 -1.19 49.97
C ARG A 484 -26.64 -2.27 48.90
N CYS A 485 -25.76 -3.26 48.85
CA CYS A 485 -25.82 -4.34 47.86
C CYS A 485 -26.92 -5.35 48.22
N THR A 486 -28.08 -5.22 47.58
CA THR A 486 -29.20 -6.16 47.76
C THR A 486 -29.00 -7.43 46.94
N PHE A 487 -29.55 -8.56 47.40
CA PHE A 487 -29.59 -9.80 46.61
C PHE A 487 -30.22 -9.60 45.21
N ARG A 488 -31.15 -8.65 45.04
CA ARG A 488 -31.80 -8.39 43.74
C ARG A 488 -30.88 -7.64 42.76
N SER A 489 -30.09 -6.69 43.25
CA SER A 489 -29.09 -5.98 42.45
C SER A 489 -27.90 -6.90 42.13
N GLN A 490 -27.40 -7.67 43.12
CA GLN A 490 -26.29 -8.59 42.89
C GLN A 490 -26.66 -9.71 41.88
N LEU A 491 -27.87 -10.26 41.95
CA LEU A 491 -28.34 -11.26 40.98
C LEU A 491 -28.46 -10.70 39.54
N ALA A 492 -28.59 -9.38 39.38
CA ALA A 492 -28.60 -8.72 38.07
C ALA A 492 -27.18 -8.41 37.57
N ALA A 493 -26.27 -8.02 38.47
CA ALA A 493 -24.86 -7.81 38.16
C ALA A 493 -24.15 -9.13 37.78
N PHE A 494 -24.38 -10.21 38.54
CA PHE A 494 -24.01 -11.58 38.18
C PHE A 494 -24.50 -12.00 36.79
N ASP A 495 -25.76 -11.73 36.43
CA ASP A 495 -26.28 -12.10 35.10
C ASP A 495 -25.69 -11.23 33.96
N LYS A 496 -25.31 -9.97 34.25
CA LYS A 496 -24.58 -9.10 33.33
C LYS A 496 -23.15 -9.62 33.10
N ALA A 497 -22.40 -9.89 34.17
CA ALA A 497 -21.03 -10.43 34.09
C ALA A 497 -21.00 -11.80 33.40
N TRP A 498 -21.98 -12.68 33.68
CA TRP A 498 -22.17 -13.93 32.96
C TRP A 498 -22.35 -13.72 31.45
N CYS A 499 -23.16 -12.74 31.02
CA CYS A 499 -23.35 -12.45 29.60
C CYS A 499 -22.08 -11.94 28.92
N ALA A 500 -21.26 -11.14 29.62
CA ALA A 500 -19.96 -10.68 29.12
C ALA A 500 -18.96 -11.84 28.99
N TYR A 501 -18.78 -12.62 30.06
CA TYR A 501 -17.92 -13.81 30.06
C TYR A 501 -18.33 -14.82 28.99
N LEU A 502 -19.62 -15.16 28.87
CA LEU A 502 -20.12 -16.12 27.88
C LEU A 502 -19.88 -15.64 26.44
N ASN A 503 -19.96 -14.33 26.18
CA ASN A 503 -19.65 -13.77 24.86
C ASN A 503 -18.17 -13.95 24.51
N ASN A 504 -17.27 -13.55 25.42
CA ASN A 504 -15.82 -13.70 25.23
C ASN A 504 -15.40 -15.18 25.13
N PHE A 505 -16.02 -16.05 25.93
CA PHE A 505 -15.80 -17.50 25.89
C PHE A 505 -16.22 -18.11 24.55
N VAL A 506 -17.35 -17.66 23.97
CA VAL A 506 -17.79 -18.08 22.62
C VAL A 506 -16.86 -17.56 21.53
N ILE A 507 -16.37 -16.32 21.63
CA ILE A 507 -15.43 -15.74 20.67
C ILE A 507 -14.11 -16.54 20.67
N TRP A 508 -13.57 -16.82 21.85
CA TRP A 508 -12.39 -17.68 22.02
C TRP A 508 -12.64 -19.10 21.50
N LYS A 509 -13.73 -19.77 21.89
CA LYS A 509 -14.01 -21.14 21.42
C LYS A 509 -14.28 -21.27 19.92
N VAL A 510 -14.73 -20.22 19.25
CA VAL A 510 -14.81 -20.20 17.78
C VAL A 510 -13.44 -20.05 17.12
N ARG A 511 -12.48 -19.33 17.74
CA ARG A 511 -11.06 -19.28 17.29
C ARG A 511 -10.39 -20.64 17.48
N ASP A 512 -10.47 -21.19 18.68
CA ASP A 512 -9.92 -22.49 19.09
C ASP A 512 -10.42 -23.63 18.18
N ALA A 513 -11.74 -23.72 17.97
CA ALA A 513 -12.31 -24.72 17.06
C ALA A 513 -11.86 -24.56 15.61
N LYS A 514 -11.60 -23.32 15.13
CA LYS A 514 -11.08 -23.09 13.78
C LYS A 514 -9.61 -23.48 13.64
N LEU A 515 -8.76 -23.16 14.62
CA LEU A 515 -7.35 -23.57 14.58
C LEU A 515 -7.22 -25.10 14.51
N LEU A 516 -8.02 -25.81 15.31
CA LEU A 516 -8.10 -27.27 15.28
C LEU A 516 -8.70 -27.80 13.95
N GLU A 517 -9.64 -27.09 13.33
CA GLU A 517 -10.13 -27.42 11.99
C GLU A 517 -9.01 -27.28 10.94
N ASP A 518 -8.28 -26.17 10.95
CA ASP A 518 -7.18 -25.89 10.03
C ASP A 518 -6.03 -26.94 10.21
N ASP A 519 -5.79 -27.45 11.43
CA ASP A 519 -4.88 -28.59 11.70
C ASP A 519 -5.38 -29.91 11.11
N LEU A 520 -6.66 -30.23 11.28
CA LEU A 520 -7.25 -31.47 10.74
C LEU A 520 -7.30 -31.44 9.20
N VAL A 521 -7.47 -30.26 8.60
CA VAL A 521 -7.36 -30.06 7.15
C VAL A 521 -5.90 -30.25 6.68
N ARG A 522 -4.90 -29.71 7.39
CA ARG A 522 -3.47 -29.97 7.11
C ARG A 522 -3.16 -31.47 7.13
N ALA A 523 -3.63 -32.19 8.15
CA ALA A 523 -3.44 -33.64 8.25
C ALA A 523 -4.11 -34.39 7.08
N ALA A 524 -5.32 -34.01 6.68
CA ALA A 524 -5.99 -34.61 5.51
C ALA A 524 -5.19 -34.41 4.21
N CYS A 525 -4.65 -33.20 3.98
CA CYS A 525 -3.81 -32.90 2.82
C CYS A 525 -2.46 -33.63 2.85
N GLN A 526 -1.85 -33.84 4.02
CA GLN A 526 -0.62 -34.64 4.16
C GLN A 526 -0.86 -36.11 3.82
N LEU A 527 -1.96 -36.70 4.30
CA LEU A 527 -2.38 -38.07 3.94
C LEU A 527 -2.65 -38.19 2.43
N GLU A 528 -3.29 -37.18 1.83
CA GLU A 528 -3.53 -37.12 0.38
C GLU A 528 -2.22 -37.05 -0.44
N LEU A 529 -1.26 -36.20 -0.06
CA LEU A 529 0.05 -36.12 -0.73
C LEU A 529 0.83 -37.43 -0.62
N SER A 530 0.88 -38.02 0.57
CA SER A 530 1.54 -39.30 0.81
C SER A 530 0.91 -40.41 -0.03
N MET A 531 -0.43 -40.45 -0.12
CA MET A 531 -1.15 -41.37 -1.00
C MET A 531 -0.81 -41.13 -2.48
N LEU A 532 -0.87 -39.90 -2.97
CA LEU A 532 -0.59 -39.55 -4.38
C LEU A 532 0.84 -39.95 -4.78
N GLN A 533 1.84 -39.57 -3.97
CA GLN A 533 3.25 -39.92 -4.17
C GLN A 533 3.49 -41.43 -4.16
N THR A 534 2.93 -42.15 -3.17
CA THR A 534 3.10 -43.60 -3.04
C THR A 534 2.37 -44.37 -4.14
N CYS A 535 1.20 -43.89 -4.58
CA CYS A 535 0.39 -44.54 -5.60
C CYS A 535 0.77 -44.17 -7.04
N LYS A 536 1.61 -43.15 -7.25
CA LYS A 536 2.06 -42.63 -8.56
C LYS A 536 0.90 -42.41 -9.55
N LEU A 537 -0.15 -41.75 -9.09
CA LEU A 537 -1.35 -41.50 -9.89
C LEU A 537 -1.07 -40.42 -10.95
N SER A 538 -1.43 -40.71 -12.21
CA SER A 538 -1.32 -39.78 -13.35
C SER A 538 -2.58 -38.92 -13.49
N THR A 539 -2.49 -37.79 -14.20
CA THR A 539 -3.61 -36.88 -14.49
C THR A 539 -4.67 -37.55 -15.38
N GLU A 540 -4.26 -38.47 -16.26
CA GLU A 540 -5.16 -39.30 -17.06
C GLU A 540 -5.48 -40.63 -16.35
N GLY A 541 -6.77 -40.98 -16.32
CA GLY A 541 -7.32 -42.03 -15.46
C GLY A 541 -7.00 -43.49 -15.82
N GLU A 542 -5.94 -43.75 -16.59
CA GLU A 542 -5.47 -45.11 -16.85
C GLU A 542 -4.85 -45.70 -15.58
N THR A 543 -5.64 -46.49 -14.87
CA THR A 543 -5.20 -47.21 -13.68
C THR A 543 -4.36 -48.42 -14.08
N GLY A 544 -3.09 -48.15 -14.41
CA GLY A 544 -2.04 -49.17 -14.41
C GLY A 544 -2.10 -49.98 -13.12
N VAL A 545 -1.81 -51.29 -13.20
CA VAL A 545 -2.26 -52.28 -12.21
C VAL A 545 -1.67 -52.04 -10.82
N LEU A 546 -2.36 -51.21 -10.02
CA LEU A 546 -2.01 -50.92 -8.63
C LEU A 546 -1.89 -52.24 -7.86
N THR A 547 -0.78 -52.40 -7.14
CA THR A 547 -0.55 -53.59 -6.30
C THR A 547 -1.60 -53.67 -5.19
N HIS A 548 -1.73 -54.85 -4.59
CA HIS A 548 -2.64 -55.08 -3.47
C HIS A 548 -2.42 -54.04 -2.35
N ASP A 549 -1.17 -53.70 -2.07
CA ASP A 549 -0.81 -52.87 -0.93
C ASP A 549 -0.99 -51.37 -1.23
N MET A 550 -0.80 -50.93 -2.48
CA MET A 550 -1.21 -49.58 -2.92
C MET A 550 -2.73 -49.38 -2.75
N LYS A 551 -3.52 -50.41 -3.08
CA LYS A 551 -4.99 -50.40 -2.87
C LYS A 551 -5.36 -50.41 -1.38
N ALA A 552 -4.59 -51.12 -0.54
CA ALA A 552 -4.78 -51.10 0.91
C ALA A 552 -4.48 -49.71 1.52
N ILE A 553 -3.39 -49.07 1.09
CA ILE A 553 -3.02 -47.70 1.50
C ILE A 553 -4.08 -46.70 1.08
N GLN A 554 -4.54 -46.75 -0.19
CA GLN A 554 -5.63 -45.89 -0.68
C GLN A 554 -6.91 -46.05 0.15
N LYS A 555 -7.27 -47.29 0.52
CA LYS A 555 -8.43 -47.57 1.37
C LYS A 555 -8.26 -47.04 2.80
N GLN A 556 -7.09 -47.23 3.41
CA GLN A 556 -6.81 -46.72 4.76
C GLN A 556 -6.87 -45.19 4.81
N VAL A 557 -6.22 -44.51 3.85
CA VAL A 557 -6.24 -43.04 3.75
C VAL A 557 -7.67 -42.52 3.56
N PHE A 558 -8.51 -43.21 2.79
CA PHE A 558 -9.92 -42.83 2.66
C PHE A 558 -10.71 -42.99 3.96
N GLU A 559 -10.51 -44.09 4.71
CA GLU A 559 -11.16 -44.29 6.01
C GLU A 559 -10.70 -43.25 7.06
N ASP A 560 -9.41 -42.90 7.07
CA ASP A 560 -8.88 -41.83 7.94
C ASP A 560 -9.36 -40.43 7.53
N GLN A 561 -9.47 -40.15 6.22
CA GLN A 561 -10.05 -38.89 5.72
C GLN A 561 -11.53 -38.76 6.09
N GLU A 562 -12.33 -39.84 6.08
CA GLU A 562 -13.72 -39.78 6.57
C GLU A 562 -13.78 -39.57 8.10
N LEU A 563 -12.85 -40.12 8.88
CA LEU A 563 -12.72 -39.82 10.31
C LEU A 563 -12.28 -38.37 10.59
N LEU A 564 -11.50 -37.75 9.70
CA LEU A 564 -11.19 -36.32 9.74
C LEU A 564 -12.41 -35.49 9.32
N ARG A 565 -13.16 -35.90 8.29
CA ARG A 565 -14.40 -35.28 7.84
C ARG A 565 -15.46 -35.23 8.95
N GLU A 566 -15.68 -36.32 9.69
CA GLU A 566 -16.60 -36.33 10.83
C GLU A 566 -16.19 -35.31 11.91
N LYS A 567 -14.90 -35.25 12.27
CA LYS A 567 -14.36 -34.29 13.24
C LYS A 567 -14.52 -32.84 12.77
N ILE A 568 -14.19 -32.57 11.50
CA ILE A 568 -14.34 -31.24 10.88
C ILE A 568 -15.82 -30.84 10.80
N GLN A 569 -16.75 -31.76 10.51
CA GLN A 569 -18.19 -31.47 10.58
C GLN A 569 -18.66 -31.17 12.01
N HIS A 570 -18.03 -31.76 13.03
CA HIS A 570 -18.34 -31.46 14.43
C HIS A 570 -17.76 -30.11 14.93
N LEU A 571 -16.72 -29.58 14.28
CA LEU A 571 -16.08 -28.30 14.63
C LEU A 571 -16.61 -27.14 13.76
N GLY A 572 -16.46 -27.23 12.45
CA GLY A 572 -16.80 -26.19 11.46
C GLY A 572 -18.13 -26.38 10.73
N GLY A 573 -18.81 -27.52 10.95
CA GLY A 573 -20.00 -27.90 10.19
C GLY A 573 -19.72 -28.13 8.71
N ASP A 574 -20.77 -28.07 7.90
CA ASP A 574 -20.67 -28.28 6.44
C ASP A 574 -19.75 -27.25 5.76
N ALA A 575 -19.56 -26.06 6.37
CA ALA A 575 -18.62 -25.05 5.88
C ALA A 575 -17.14 -25.43 6.10
N GLY A 576 -16.84 -26.23 7.13
CA GLY A 576 -15.51 -26.80 7.35
C GLY A 576 -15.22 -27.95 6.40
N ILE A 577 -16.22 -28.81 6.11
CA ILE A 577 -16.11 -29.85 5.08
C ILE A 577 -15.71 -29.22 3.73
N VAL A 578 -16.40 -28.15 3.30
CA VAL A 578 -16.08 -27.48 2.03
C VAL A 578 -14.67 -26.90 2.02
N ARG A 579 -14.13 -26.41 3.15
CA ARG A 579 -12.73 -25.98 3.23
C ARG A 579 -11.76 -27.14 3.06
N MET A 580 -12.02 -28.28 3.71
CA MET A 580 -11.24 -29.50 3.56
C MET A 580 -11.25 -30.00 2.10
N GLU A 581 -12.42 -30.04 1.46
CA GLU A 581 -12.56 -30.50 0.07
C GLU A 581 -11.87 -29.57 -0.94
N CYS A 582 -11.95 -28.25 -0.73
CA CYS A 582 -11.17 -27.29 -1.52
C CYS A 582 -9.66 -27.48 -1.33
N ALA A 583 -9.18 -27.62 -0.09
CA ALA A 583 -7.76 -27.81 0.20
C ALA A 583 -7.21 -29.12 -0.38
N LEU A 584 -7.95 -30.22 -0.28
CA LEU A 584 -7.61 -31.50 -0.93
C LEU A 584 -7.57 -31.39 -2.45
N SER A 585 -8.49 -30.61 -3.04
CA SER A 585 -8.52 -30.36 -4.49
C SER A 585 -7.35 -29.50 -4.98
N GLU A 586 -6.97 -28.48 -4.20
CA GLU A 586 -5.79 -27.64 -4.46
C GLU A 586 -4.49 -28.46 -4.32
N THR A 587 -4.42 -29.31 -3.30
CA THR A 587 -3.32 -30.25 -3.05
C THR A 587 -3.10 -31.20 -4.24
N ARG A 588 -4.19 -31.81 -4.75
CA ARG A 588 -4.17 -32.61 -5.99
C ARG A 588 -3.67 -31.78 -7.17
N SER A 589 -4.23 -30.59 -7.39
CA SER A 589 -3.86 -29.73 -8.52
C SER A 589 -2.38 -29.36 -8.53
N LYS A 590 -1.79 -29.07 -7.36
CA LYS A 590 -0.35 -28.76 -7.23
C LYS A 590 0.53 -29.97 -7.50
N TYR A 591 0.12 -31.17 -7.05
CA TYR A 591 0.84 -32.41 -7.33
C TYR A 591 0.89 -32.73 -8.84
N PHE A 592 -0.25 -32.63 -9.53
CA PHE A 592 -0.31 -32.88 -10.98
C PHE A 592 0.48 -31.83 -11.77
N GLN A 593 0.36 -30.54 -11.43
CA GLN A 593 1.15 -29.48 -12.10
C GLN A 593 2.67 -29.72 -11.95
N ALA A 594 3.16 -30.01 -10.74
CA ALA A 594 4.56 -30.33 -10.51
C ALA A 594 5.04 -31.60 -11.24
N THR A 595 4.12 -32.51 -11.58
CA THR A 595 4.41 -33.71 -12.38
C THR A 595 4.47 -33.42 -13.88
N GLU A 596 3.63 -32.51 -14.39
CA GLU A 596 3.63 -32.05 -15.78
C GLU A 596 4.84 -31.16 -16.12
N GLU A 597 5.40 -30.44 -15.15
CA GLU A 597 6.58 -29.57 -15.30
C GLU A 597 7.94 -30.33 -15.34
N GLY A 598 7.91 -31.67 -15.39
CA GLY A 598 9.02 -32.48 -15.93
C GLY A 598 10.20 -32.79 -15.01
N SER A 599 10.09 -32.55 -13.70
CA SER A 599 11.18 -32.80 -12.74
C SER A 599 11.05 -34.15 -12.00
N GLN A 600 11.78 -35.18 -12.45
CA GLN A 600 11.95 -36.44 -11.70
C GLN A 600 13.40 -36.96 -11.74
N SER A 601 14.13 -36.77 -10.64
CA SER A 601 15.19 -37.69 -10.19
C SER A 601 15.54 -37.40 -8.72
N GLY A 602 15.94 -38.43 -7.97
CA GLY A 602 16.45 -38.29 -6.59
C GLY A 602 15.40 -38.19 -5.49
N SER A 603 15.22 -39.27 -4.72
CA SER A 603 14.53 -39.24 -3.42
C SER A 603 15.42 -38.65 -2.33
N PRO A 604 14.85 -37.89 -1.39
CA PRO A 604 14.95 -38.36 -0.01
C PRO A 604 13.62 -38.29 0.78
N MET A 605 13.56 -39.06 1.86
CA MET A 605 12.46 -39.10 2.82
C MET A 605 12.88 -38.37 4.11
N THR A 606 12.81 -37.02 4.14
CA THR A 606 12.82 -36.22 5.38
C THR A 606 12.43 -34.75 5.14
N ASN A 607 11.79 -34.16 6.16
CA ASN A 607 11.74 -32.72 6.50
C ASN A 607 11.57 -31.68 5.37
N VAL A 608 10.33 -31.46 4.93
CA VAL A 608 9.94 -30.26 4.16
C VAL A 608 8.76 -29.55 4.83
N PHE A 609 9.08 -28.40 5.43
CA PHE A 609 8.20 -27.34 5.99
C PHE A 609 7.17 -27.66 7.08
N SER A 610 7.26 -26.89 8.18
CA SER A 610 6.10 -26.42 8.95
C SER A 610 6.40 -24.99 9.44
N PRO A 611 5.39 -24.11 9.63
CA PRO A 611 5.59 -22.66 9.50
C PRO A 611 5.87 -21.91 10.80
N SER A 612 6.58 -20.78 10.68
CA SER A 612 6.55 -19.68 11.65
C SER A 612 5.43 -18.70 11.34
N SER A 613 4.82 -18.10 12.37
CA SER A 613 3.93 -16.95 12.24
C SER A 613 3.83 -16.18 13.55
N ALA A 614 3.94 -14.85 13.46
CA ALA A 614 3.66 -13.87 14.51
C ALA A 614 4.36 -14.06 15.87
N SER A 615 5.54 -13.46 16.00
CA SER A 615 5.99 -12.88 17.27
C SER A 615 5.24 -11.56 17.54
N SER A 616 4.63 -11.42 18.71
CA SER A 616 4.26 -10.12 19.30
C SER A 616 5.21 -9.80 20.45
N SER A 617 5.65 -8.55 20.55
CA SER A 617 6.65 -8.10 21.54
C SER A 617 6.01 -7.55 22.83
N ASP A 618 6.90 -7.22 23.77
CA ASP A 618 6.76 -6.35 24.95
C ASP A 618 6.18 -7.00 26.24
N GLY A 619 6.81 -6.82 27.40
CA GLY A 619 8.11 -6.18 27.65
C GLY A 619 8.44 -5.97 29.14
N SER A 620 9.69 -5.58 29.44
CA SER A 620 10.23 -5.25 30.79
C SER A 620 10.39 -6.47 31.75
N SER A 621 11.44 -6.62 32.59
CA SER A 621 12.39 -5.61 33.11
C SER A 621 13.62 -6.24 33.80
N ILE A 622 14.67 -5.43 34.03
CA ILE A 622 15.69 -5.50 35.11
C ILE A 622 16.82 -6.58 35.06
N ALA A 623 18.06 -6.06 35.07
CA ALA A 623 19.33 -6.59 35.61
C ALA A 623 19.90 -7.96 35.19
N SER A 624 20.96 -7.89 34.37
CA SER A 624 22.19 -8.67 34.56
C SER A 624 23.17 -7.89 35.49
N ASN A 625 24.16 -8.46 36.19
CA ASN A 625 24.75 -9.79 36.11
C ASN A 625 25.60 -10.09 37.39
N GLU A 626 25.47 -11.25 38.05
CA GLU A 626 26.51 -11.78 38.97
C GLU A 626 26.45 -13.32 39.13
N ARG A 627 27.43 -14.01 38.52
CA ARG A 627 28.17 -15.20 39.00
C ARG A 627 27.56 -16.09 40.13
N ARG A 628 27.21 -17.35 39.80
CA ARG A 628 27.94 -18.60 40.22
C ARG A 628 27.23 -19.92 39.88
N LYS A 629 28.00 -21.02 40.06
CA LYS A 629 27.61 -22.44 40.19
C LYS A 629 26.47 -22.60 41.24
N LEU A 630 25.67 -23.67 41.30
CA LEU A 630 26.05 -25.09 41.24
C LEU A 630 24.84 -26.04 40.99
N ARG A 631 25.17 -27.23 40.48
CA ARG A 631 24.48 -28.54 40.54
C ARG A 631 23.49 -28.73 41.71
N GLU A 632 22.27 -29.24 41.46
CA GLU A 632 21.87 -30.65 41.76
C GLU A 632 20.44 -31.01 41.28
N ASP A 633 20.12 -32.30 41.28
CA ASP A 633 18.88 -32.90 40.78
C ASP A 633 17.68 -32.74 41.74
N ILE A 634 16.45 -32.74 41.21
CA ILE A 634 15.37 -33.71 41.57
C ILE A 634 14.07 -33.44 40.78
N GLU A 635 13.45 -34.54 40.33
CA GLU A 635 12.05 -34.76 39.91
C GLU A 635 11.32 -33.77 38.94
N ARG A 636 11.12 -34.25 37.71
CA ARG A 636 9.94 -33.93 36.89
C ARG A 636 8.72 -34.76 37.34
N PRO A 637 7.51 -34.19 37.32
CA PRO A 637 6.31 -34.92 36.92
C PRO A 637 6.05 -34.76 35.40
N ASN A 638 5.72 -35.88 34.75
CA ASN A 638 5.58 -36.03 33.31
C ASN A 638 4.46 -35.18 32.65
N ARG A 639 4.79 -34.36 31.64
CA ARG A 639 3.83 -33.86 30.62
C ARG A 639 3.91 -34.71 29.35
N VAL A 640 3.39 -35.94 29.41
CA VAL A 640 3.29 -36.87 28.26
C VAL A 640 2.19 -36.39 27.28
N VAL A 641 2.28 -36.85 26.02
CA VAL A 641 1.40 -36.50 24.88
C VAL A 641 1.63 -35.10 24.27
N ARG A 642 2.77 -34.91 23.58
CA ARG A 642 2.87 -34.16 22.29
C ARG A 642 4.23 -34.20 21.59
N SER A 643 5.26 -34.79 22.18
CA SER A 643 6.66 -34.85 21.67
C SER A 643 6.89 -35.84 20.51
N LEU A 644 6.00 -35.91 19.52
CA LEU A 644 6.11 -36.85 18.38
C LEU A 644 6.27 -36.16 17.00
N PHE A 645 6.31 -34.82 16.95
CA PHE A 645 6.27 -34.06 15.69
C PHE A 645 7.14 -32.79 15.71
N ARG A 646 8.46 -32.93 15.98
CA ARG A 646 9.47 -31.92 15.61
C ARG A 646 10.87 -32.53 15.59
N GLU A 647 11.57 -32.37 14.46
CA GLU A 647 13.03 -32.39 14.36
C GLU A 647 13.42 -31.53 13.13
N ASP A 648 14.58 -30.87 13.17
CA ASP A 648 14.78 -29.57 12.49
C ASP A 648 15.62 -29.62 11.18
N VAL A 649 16.03 -28.43 10.68
CA VAL A 649 17.20 -28.11 9.82
C VAL A 649 17.04 -28.05 8.26
N THR A 650 16.85 -26.80 7.77
CA THR A 650 17.39 -26.09 6.56
C THR A 650 17.26 -26.66 5.12
N PRO A 651 17.45 -25.86 4.03
CA PRO A 651 17.76 -24.42 3.92
C PRO A 651 16.67 -23.55 3.22
N LEU A 652 16.98 -22.27 3.01
CA LEU A 652 16.09 -21.23 2.47
C LEU A 652 16.53 -20.80 1.04
N PRO A 653 15.62 -20.55 0.07
CA PRO A 653 15.93 -19.88 -1.19
C PRO A 653 15.95 -18.35 -1.04
N ASN A 654 16.80 -17.65 -1.80
CA ASN A 654 16.85 -16.18 -1.81
C ASN A 654 15.53 -15.58 -2.32
N GLU A 655 14.84 -14.81 -1.47
CA GLU A 655 13.94 -13.74 -1.92
C GLU A 655 14.66 -12.38 -1.78
N PHE A 656 14.38 -11.50 -2.75
CA PHE A 656 14.98 -10.19 -2.95
C PHE A 656 15.21 -9.38 -1.67
N GLY A 657 16.44 -8.89 -1.48
CA GLY A 657 16.80 -8.00 -0.38
C GLY A 657 16.02 -6.68 -0.41
N SER A 658 14.95 -6.61 0.39
CA SER A 658 14.19 -5.38 0.64
C SER A 658 14.96 -4.50 1.62
N LEU A 659 15.57 -3.43 1.14
CA LEU A 659 16.29 -2.47 1.99
C LEU A 659 15.29 -1.65 2.81
N SER A 660 15.19 -1.94 4.12
CA SER A 660 14.27 -1.29 5.04
C SER A 660 14.40 0.23 5.04
N LEU A 661 13.29 0.92 4.77
CA LEU A 661 13.16 2.36 4.95
C LEU A 661 12.92 2.70 6.43
N GLU A 662 13.92 2.42 7.28
CA GLU A 662 13.90 2.87 8.67
C GLU A 662 14.04 4.39 8.73
N SER A 663 12.92 5.07 8.97
CA SER A 663 12.87 6.47 9.41
C SER A 663 13.33 6.57 10.87
N ASP A 664 14.11 7.59 11.20
CA ASP A 664 14.67 7.76 12.54
C ASP A 664 13.59 7.87 13.63
N ALA A 665 13.82 7.16 14.74
CA ALA A 665 12.93 7.16 15.89
C ALA A 665 13.66 6.79 17.21
N GLN A 666 14.62 7.59 17.66
CA GLN A 666 14.91 7.71 19.11
C GLN A 666 13.81 8.53 19.82
N THR A 667 12.56 8.09 19.66
CA THR A 667 11.37 8.45 20.45
C THR A 667 10.21 7.57 19.94
N GLY A 668 9.41 7.02 20.87
CA GLY A 668 8.48 5.92 20.57
C GLY A 668 7.48 6.23 19.45
N THR A 669 7.53 5.46 18.36
CA THR A 669 6.68 5.67 17.17
C THR A 669 6.03 4.35 16.73
N SER A 670 5.03 3.89 17.49
CA SER A 670 4.33 2.61 17.24
C SER A 670 3.26 2.67 16.14
N GLY A 671 2.81 3.86 15.72
CA GLY A 671 1.67 4.00 14.79
C GLY A 671 1.99 3.89 13.29
N ILE A 672 3.21 4.21 12.86
CA ILE A 672 3.57 4.22 11.43
C ILE A 672 3.74 2.80 10.86
N GLN A 673 4.14 1.83 11.69
CA GLN A 673 4.45 0.44 11.30
C GLN A 673 3.27 -0.37 10.72
N LEU A 674 2.05 0.20 10.70
CA LEU A 674 0.86 -0.41 10.09
C LEU A 674 0.57 0.08 8.65
N ALA A 675 1.35 1.02 8.10
CA ALA A 675 1.19 1.50 6.73
C ALA A 675 2.10 0.75 5.75
N THR A 676 1.54 0.26 4.63
CA THR A 676 2.36 -0.35 3.59
C THR A 676 3.11 0.74 2.81
N GLU A 677 4.35 0.46 2.39
CA GLU A 677 5.16 1.38 1.57
C GLU A 677 4.41 1.83 0.31
N ASN A 678 3.64 0.92 -0.29
CA ASN A 678 2.77 1.19 -1.43
C ASN A 678 1.73 2.30 -1.16
N GLU A 679 1.17 2.39 0.06
CA GLU A 679 0.26 3.49 0.42
C GLU A 679 1.00 4.82 0.54
N VAL A 680 2.23 4.82 1.10
CA VAL A 680 3.07 6.03 1.18
C VAL A 680 3.41 6.52 -0.22
N ILE A 681 3.80 5.61 -1.14
CA ILE A 681 4.11 5.92 -2.54
C ILE A 681 2.88 6.45 -3.28
N VAL A 682 1.73 5.78 -3.19
CA VAL A 682 0.49 6.23 -3.88
C VAL A 682 0.02 7.58 -3.33
N ASN A 683 0.11 7.80 -2.02
CA ASN A 683 -0.21 9.10 -1.40
C ASN A 683 0.74 10.21 -1.87
N ALA A 684 2.05 9.96 -1.90
CA ALA A 684 3.04 10.93 -2.38
C ALA A 684 2.86 11.27 -3.87
N LEU A 685 2.50 10.29 -4.71
CA LEU A 685 2.19 10.50 -6.13
C LEU A 685 0.91 11.33 -6.32
N LEU A 686 -0.14 11.09 -5.54
CA LEU A 686 -1.38 11.88 -5.58
C LEU A 686 -1.17 13.34 -5.14
N HIS A 687 -0.24 13.56 -4.20
CA HIS A 687 0.25 14.89 -3.81
C HIS A 687 1.26 15.52 -4.79
N GLU A 688 1.57 14.85 -5.90
CA GLU A 688 2.52 15.27 -6.96
C GLU A 688 3.97 15.50 -6.51
N GLN A 689 4.33 15.16 -5.26
CA GLN A 689 5.64 15.39 -4.65
C GLN A 689 6.70 14.38 -5.12
N ARG A 690 7.04 14.44 -6.41
CA ARG A 690 8.15 13.68 -7.00
C ARG A 690 9.51 13.85 -6.28
N PRO A 691 9.91 15.04 -5.77
CA PRO A 691 11.22 15.20 -5.12
C PRO A 691 11.42 14.29 -3.91
N ILE A 692 10.42 14.16 -3.03
CA ILE A 692 10.53 13.36 -1.80
C ILE A 692 10.77 11.88 -2.12
N LEU A 693 10.06 11.34 -3.13
CA LEU A 693 10.29 9.98 -3.60
C LEU A 693 11.67 9.81 -4.26
N LEU A 694 12.20 10.83 -4.95
CA LEU A 694 13.49 10.73 -5.63
C LEU A 694 14.68 10.87 -4.67
N ASN A 695 14.63 11.79 -3.71
CA ASN A 695 15.71 12.00 -2.75
C ASN A 695 15.81 10.82 -1.77
N GLY A 696 14.68 10.26 -1.31
CA GLY A 696 14.68 9.03 -0.49
C GLY A 696 15.26 7.79 -1.18
N PHE A 697 15.40 7.80 -2.51
CA PHE A 697 16.07 6.78 -3.30
C PHE A 697 17.49 7.20 -3.80
N SER A 698 17.93 8.44 -3.53
CA SER A 698 19.20 8.99 -4.03
C SER A 698 20.28 9.00 -2.94
N THR A 699 21.07 7.92 -2.88
CA THR A 699 22.03 7.67 -1.78
C THR A 699 23.29 8.56 -1.79
N LYS A 700 23.29 9.72 -2.48
CA LYS A 700 24.51 10.49 -2.82
C LYS A 700 24.33 12.03 -2.83
N SER A 701 23.50 12.63 -1.97
CA SER A 701 23.45 14.10 -1.83
C SER A 701 23.11 14.63 -0.43
N ASP A 702 22.01 14.21 0.17
CA ASP A 702 21.41 14.97 1.30
C ASP A 702 21.87 14.46 2.68
N ASP A 703 22.51 13.29 2.74
CA ASP A 703 22.67 12.49 3.97
C ASP A 703 24.13 12.27 4.42
N GLU A 704 25.14 12.71 3.65
CA GLU A 704 26.57 12.47 3.95
C GLU A 704 27.04 13.07 5.29
N ASN A 705 26.39 14.15 5.73
CA ASN A 705 26.68 14.79 7.01
C ASN A 705 25.88 14.21 8.19
N SER A 706 24.85 13.42 7.96
CA SER A 706 24.05 12.85 9.05
C SER A 706 24.80 11.73 9.78
N ILE A 707 24.35 11.41 10.99
CA ILE A 707 24.87 10.26 11.76
C ILE A 707 24.64 8.96 10.97
N LYS A 708 23.51 8.86 10.24
CA LYS A 708 23.15 7.70 9.42
C LYS A 708 24.06 7.52 8.21
N GLY A 709 24.35 8.59 7.47
CA GLY A 709 25.31 8.57 6.36
C GLY A 709 26.71 8.20 6.82
N LYS A 710 27.16 8.75 7.95
CA LYS A 710 28.47 8.44 8.55
C LYS A 710 28.57 6.99 9.04
N ILE A 711 27.53 6.45 9.68
CA ILE A 711 27.44 5.04 10.06
C ILE A 711 27.48 4.15 8.81
N ARG A 712 26.67 4.44 7.79
CA ARG A 712 26.68 3.68 6.53
C ARG A 712 28.05 3.68 5.87
N GLN A 713 28.70 4.84 5.76
CA GLN A 713 30.03 4.96 5.15
C GLN A 713 31.09 4.17 5.94
N ALA A 714 31.02 4.19 7.28
CA ALA A 714 31.90 3.40 8.14
C ALA A 714 31.66 1.88 8.00
N MET A 715 30.40 1.44 7.92
CA MET A 715 30.05 0.03 7.73
C MET A 715 30.43 -0.47 6.33
N GLU A 716 30.16 0.31 5.28
CA GLU A 716 30.55 0.00 3.90
C GLU A 716 32.07 -0.08 3.77
N LYS A 717 32.81 0.86 4.40
CA LYS A 717 34.26 0.79 4.47
C LYS A 717 34.74 -0.47 5.19
N ALA A 718 34.27 -0.73 6.41
CA ALA A 718 34.66 -1.91 7.19
C ALA A 718 34.35 -3.23 6.47
N PHE A 719 33.26 -3.29 5.68
CA PHE A 719 32.93 -4.44 4.85
C PHE A 719 34.00 -4.69 3.77
N TRP A 720 34.44 -3.65 3.04
CA TRP A 720 35.45 -3.74 1.98
C TRP A 720 36.87 -3.91 2.53
N ASP A 721 37.23 -3.19 3.60
CA ASP A 721 38.51 -3.33 4.31
C ASP A 721 38.69 -4.79 4.77
N GLY A 722 37.64 -5.39 5.35
CA GLY A 722 37.63 -6.81 5.76
C GLY A 722 37.51 -7.83 4.62
N ILE A 723 37.36 -7.41 3.36
CA ILE A 723 37.59 -8.27 2.18
C ILE A 723 39.05 -8.18 1.75
N MET A 724 39.61 -6.96 1.74
CA MET A 724 41.01 -6.71 1.40
C MET A 724 41.95 -7.47 2.35
N GLU A 725 41.72 -7.37 3.66
CA GLU A 725 42.49 -8.11 4.68
C GLU A 725 42.45 -9.65 4.46
N SER A 726 41.32 -10.19 4.00
CA SER A 726 41.19 -11.63 3.70
C SER A 726 41.98 -12.11 2.46
N ILE A 727 42.46 -11.18 1.63
CA ILE A 727 43.29 -11.46 0.43
C ILE A 727 44.76 -11.06 0.65
N GLU A 728 45.05 -10.16 1.60
CA GLU A 728 46.42 -9.76 1.96
C GLU A 728 47.09 -10.66 3.03
N GLY A 729 46.34 -11.61 3.59
CA GLY A 729 46.85 -12.65 4.50
C GLY A 729 47.77 -13.67 3.82
N ASN A 730 48.53 -14.42 4.62
CA ASN A 730 49.49 -15.43 4.12
C ASN A 730 48.83 -16.58 3.33
N ASP A 731 47.57 -16.89 3.63
CA ASP A 731 46.71 -17.78 2.84
C ASP A 731 45.49 -16.95 2.34
N PRO A 732 45.43 -16.54 1.05
CA PRO A 732 44.39 -15.64 0.56
C PRO A 732 43.04 -16.35 0.35
N GLN A 733 41.99 -15.83 0.99
CA GLN A 733 40.65 -16.43 1.03
C GLN A 733 39.68 -15.81 0.00
N TYR A 734 39.74 -16.29 -1.23
CA TYR A 734 38.92 -15.78 -2.33
C TYR A 734 37.42 -16.15 -2.30
N GLU A 735 36.94 -16.94 -1.33
CA GLU A 735 35.53 -17.39 -1.28
C GLU A 735 34.54 -16.22 -1.25
N ARG A 736 34.86 -15.16 -0.50
CA ARG A 736 34.04 -13.94 -0.41
C ARG A 736 34.04 -13.10 -1.69
N VAL A 737 35.06 -13.26 -2.54
CA VAL A 737 35.10 -12.68 -3.90
C VAL A 737 34.18 -13.47 -4.84
N VAL A 738 34.19 -14.80 -4.77
CA VAL A 738 33.28 -15.65 -5.56
C VAL A 738 31.82 -15.38 -5.17
N GLN A 739 31.54 -15.16 -3.88
CA GLN A 739 30.22 -14.72 -3.40
C GLN A 739 29.78 -13.38 -4.00
N LEU A 740 30.66 -12.37 -4.02
CA LEU A 740 30.35 -11.07 -4.64
C LEU A 740 30.15 -11.15 -6.17
N VAL A 741 30.85 -12.04 -6.87
CA VAL A 741 30.63 -12.28 -8.31
C VAL A 741 29.32 -13.04 -8.55
N MET A 742 28.94 -13.96 -7.66
CA MET A 742 27.64 -14.62 -7.67
C MET A 742 26.50 -13.61 -7.45
N GLU A 743 26.60 -12.76 -6.42
CA GLU A 743 25.66 -11.65 -6.18
C GLU A 743 25.55 -10.73 -7.40
N MET A 744 26.69 -10.29 -7.97
CA MET A 744 26.73 -9.47 -9.18
C MET A 744 26.03 -10.14 -10.37
N ARG A 745 26.27 -11.43 -10.61
CA ARG A 745 25.64 -12.21 -11.68
C ARG A 745 24.12 -12.32 -11.45
N ASP A 746 23.72 -12.67 -10.24
CA ASP A 746 22.33 -12.98 -9.90
C ASP A 746 21.49 -11.71 -9.88
N GLU A 747 22.02 -10.59 -9.35
CA GLU A 747 21.35 -9.29 -9.43
C GLU A 747 21.19 -8.79 -10.87
N ILE A 748 22.16 -9.03 -11.77
CA ILE A 748 22.00 -8.71 -13.21
C ILE A 748 20.94 -9.63 -13.82
N CYS A 749 20.94 -10.92 -13.51
CA CYS A 749 19.93 -11.88 -14.00
C CYS A 749 18.51 -11.50 -13.58
N ASP A 750 18.31 -11.07 -12.34
CA ASP A 750 17.01 -10.63 -11.81
C ASP A 750 16.43 -9.41 -12.54
N ILE A 751 17.31 -8.54 -13.04
CA ILE A 751 16.94 -7.34 -13.81
C ILE A 751 16.75 -7.68 -15.30
N ALA A 752 17.51 -8.65 -15.81
CA ALA A 752 17.58 -8.98 -17.23
C ALA A 752 16.33 -9.70 -17.78
N PRO A 753 16.04 -9.54 -19.09
CA PRO A 753 15.08 -10.38 -19.78
C PRO A 753 15.45 -11.87 -19.66
N GLN A 754 14.45 -12.74 -19.54
CA GLN A 754 14.67 -14.19 -19.39
C GLN A 754 15.57 -14.79 -20.50
N SER A 755 15.53 -14.24 -21.71
CA SER A 755 16.35 -14.62 -22.86
C SER A 755 17.84 -14.24 -22.77
N TRP A 756 18.26 -13.49 -21.75
CA TRP A 756 19.67 -13.13 -21.52
C TRP A 756 20.28 -13.88 -20.33
N LYS A 757 19.47 -14.56 -19.49
CA LYS A 757 19.96 -15.25 -18.29
C LYS A 757 20.99 -16.32 -18.63
N GLU A 758 20.74 -17.10 -19.69
CA GLU A 758 21.67 -18.10 -20.22
C GLU A 758 23.01 -17.46 -20.65
N GLU A 759 22.97 -16.40 -21.48
CA GLU A 759 24.15 -15.60 -21.90
C GLU A 759 24.94 -15.07 -20.68
N ILE A 760 24.26 -14.63 -19.62
CA ILE A 760 24.88 -14.10 -18.40
C ILE A 760 25.51 -15.23 -17.55
N THR A 761 24.85 -16.39 -17.43
CA THR A 761 25.40 -17.53 -16.68
C THR A 761 26.57 -18.21 -17.39
N GLU A 762 26.58 -18.25 -18.72
CA GLU A 762 27.71 -18.76 -19.51
C GLU A 762 28.92 -17.81 -19.48
N ALA A 763 28.68 -16.49 -19.46
CA ALA A 763 29.75 -15.48 -19.41
C ALA A 763 30.33 -15.23 -18.00
N ILE A 764 29.60 -15.59 -16.94
CA ILE A 764 30.01 -15.44 -15.53
C ILE A 764 29.95 -16.82 -14.84
N ASP A 765 30.80 -17.73 -15.32
CA ASP A 765 30.98 -19.06 -14.77
C ASP A 765 31.74 -19.01 -13.43
N LEU A 766 31.05 -19.42 -12.36
CA LEU A 766 31.59 -19.45 -10.99
C LEU A 766 32.52 -20.64 -10.72
N ASP A 767 32.34 -21.76 -11.42
CA ASP A 767 33.18 -22.94 -11.25
C ASP A 767 34.56 -22.67 -11.84
N ILE A 768 34.62 -22.12 -13.06
CA ILE A 768 35.86 -21.64 -13.70
C ILE A 768 36.51 -20.55 -12.84
N LEU A 769 35.73 -19.56 -12.38
CA LEU A 769 36.25 -18.51 -11.49
C LEU A 769 36.87 -19.09 -10.22
N SER A 770 36.21 -20.05 -9.57
CA SER A 770 36.73 -20.69 -8.36
C SER A 770 38.01 -21.49 -8.62
N GLN A 771 38.15 -22.11 -9.80
CA GLN A 771 39.35 -22.83 -10.21
C GLN A 771 40.52 -21.88 -10.50
N VAL A 772 40.27 -20.77 -11.20
CA VAL A 772 41.26 -19.70 -11.44
C VAL A 772 41.79 -19.17 -10.11
N LEU A 773 40.90 -18.77 -9.20
CA LEU A 773 41.29 -18.19 -7.91
C LEU A 773 41.99 -19.21 -6.98
N LYS A 774 41.63 -20.50 -7.04
CA LYS A 774 42.32 -21.57 -6.30
C LYS A 774 43.67 -21.99 -6.92
N SER A 775 43.99 -21.56 -8.15
CA SER A 775 45.23 -21.93 -8.82
C SER A 775 46.48 -21.17 -8.32
N GLY A 776 46.30 -20.12 -7.52
CA GLY A 776 47.35 -19.19 -7.10
C GLY A 776 47.79 -18.20 -8.19
N ASN A 777 47.49 -18.46 -9.46
CA ASN A 777 47.70 -17.54 -10.57
C ASN A 777 46.41 -16.74 -10.83
N LEU A 778 46.39 -15.47 -10.41
CA LEU A 778 45.31 -14.53 -10.72
C LEU A 778 45.28 -14.22 -12.23
N ASP A 779 44.40 -14.88 -12.99
CA ASP A 779 44.13 -14.53 -14.40
C ASP A 779 43.35 -13.21 -14.48
N ILE A 780 44.10 -12.11 -14.53
CA ILE A 780 43.57 -10.75 -14.62
C ILE A 780 42.80 -10.55 -15.93
N ASP A 781 43.21 -11.20 -17.02
CA ASP A 781 42.50 -11.12 -18.29
C ASP A 781 41.12 -11.80 -18.21
N TYR A 782 40.98 -12.90 -17.46
CA TYR A 782 39.68 -13.54 -17.20
C TYR A 782 38.78 -12.67 -16.30
N LEU A 783 39.32 -12.15 -15.20
CA LEU A 783 38.60 -11.26 -14.29
C LEU A 783 38.15 -9.96 -14.99
N ALA A 784 39.00 -9.37 -15.83
CA ALA A 784 38.66 -8.20 -16.63
C ALA A 784 37.56 -8.49 -17.66
N LYS A 785 37.53 -9.68 -18.28
CA LYS A 785 36.43 -10.08 -19.19
C LYS A 785 35.10 -10.16 -18.45
N ILE A 786 35.07 -10.75 -17.24
CA ILE A 786 33.86 -10.80 -16.39
C ILE A 786 33.37 -9.39 -16.05
N LEU A 787 34.26 -8.51 -15.57
CA LEU A 787 33.91 -7.13 -15.21
C LEU A 787 33.43 -6.31 -16.43
N MET A 788 34.09 -6.42 -17.58
CA MET A 788 33.66 -5.76 -18.82
C MET A 788 32.31 -6.30 -19.31
N PHE A 789 32.06 -7.61 -19.22
CA PHE A 789 30.77 -8.19 -19.59
C PHE A 789 29.64 -7.71 -18.66
N ALA A 790 29.89 -7.66 -17.35
CA ALA A 790 28.94 -7.15 -16.36
C ALA A 790 28.62 -5.66 -16.59
N LEU A 791 29.64 -4.82 -16.86
CA LEU A 791 29.42 -3.41 -17.18
C LEU A 791 28.73 -3.20 -18.53
N ALA A 792 29.05 -4.01 -19.55
CA ALA A 792 28.35 -3.99 -20.83
C ALA A 792 26.90 -4.47 -20.73
N THR A 793 26.58 -5.45 -19.87
CA THR A 793 25.21 -5.91 -19.65
C THR A 793 24.39 -4.94 -18.82
N VAL A 794 24.96 -4.36 -17.75
CA VAL A 794 24.35 -3.22 -17.03
C VAL A 794 24.04 -2.06 -17.99
N GLN A 795 25.01 -1.67 -18.85
CA GLN A 795 24.80 -0.63 -19.85
C GLN A 795 23.70 -0.97 -20.87
N LYS A 796 23.60 -2.23 -21.35
CA LYS A 796 22.50 -2.71 -22.21
C LYS A 796 21.11 -2.57 -21.54
N LEU A 797 21.04 -2.56 -20.20
CA LEU A 797 19.79 -2.50 -19.41
C LEU A 797 19.41 -1.06 -18.99
N SER A 798 20.37 -0.14 -18.93
CA SER A 798 20.16 1.29 -18.63
C SER A 798 19.35 2.04 -19.71
N SER A 799 18.80 3.22 -19.37
CA SER A 799 18.16 4.05 -20.39
C SER A 799 19.18 4.76 -21.31
N PRO A 800 18.82 5.03 -22.58
CA PRO A 800 19.65 5.77 -23.53
C PRO A 800 20.03 7.21 -23.10
N ALA A 801 19.47 7.73 -22.00
CA ALA A 801 19.84 9.04 -21.46
C ALA A 801 21.08 9.00 -20.56
N ASN A 802 21.32 7.86 -19.89
CA ASN A 802 22.48 7.65 -19.03
C ASN A 802 23.65 6.96 -19.76
N ASP A 803 23.38 6.36 -20.92
CA ASP A 803 24.30 5.56 -21.74
C ASP A 803 25.67 6.24 -21.98
N ASP A 804 25.72 7.52 -22.33
CA ASP A 804 27.01 8.23 -22.53
C ASP A 804 27.74 8.57 -21.23
N LYS A 805 27.01 8.85 -20.14
CA LYS A 805 27.61 9.03 -18.80
C LYS A 805 28.23 7.74 -18.29
N LEU A 806 27.55 6.61 -18.52
CA LEU A 806 28.04 5.26 -18.17
C LEU A 806 29.26 4.87 -18.99
N LYS A 807 29.30 5.15 -20.31
CA LYS A 807 30.50 4.95 -21.14
C LYS A 807 31.70 5.70 -20.59
N ILE A 808 31.52 6.97 -20.20
CA ILE A 808 32.60 7.80 -19.65
C ILE A 808 33.10 7.23 -18.31
N SER A 809 32.20 6.87 -17.38
CA SER A 809 32.60 6.31 -16.09
C SER A 809 33.24 4.92 -16.20
N HIS A 810 32.77 4.07 -17.13
CA HIS A 810 33.39 2.78 -17.44
C HIS A 810 34.79 2.96 -18.04
N GLN A 811 34.97 3.89 -18.99
CA GLN A 811 36.29 4.21 -19.55
C GLN A 811 37.25 4.83 -18.53
N GLN A 812 36.73 5.59 -17.56
CA GLN A 812 37.55 6.11 -16.46
C GLN A 812 37.96 4.98 -15.51
N LEU A 813 37.03 4.13 -15.08
CA LEU A 813 37.34 2.96 -14.23
C LEU A 813 38.42 2.07 -14.89
N LEU A 814 38.28 1.73 -16.17
CA LEU A 814 39.26 0.87 -16.85
C LEU A 814 40.67 1.47 -16.89
N LYS A 815 40.81 2.81 -16.92
CA LYS A 815 42.11 3.48 -16.79
C LYS A 815 42.63 3.38 -15.36
N GLU A 816 41.81 3.75 -14.38
CA GLU A 816 42.20 3.68 -12.96
C GLU A 816 42.57 2.25 -12.53
N LEU A 817 41.95 1.21 -13.09
CA LEU A 817 42.27 -0.19 -12.84
C LEU A 817 43.56 -0.64 -13.54
N ALA A 818 43.84 -0.13 -14.75
CA ALA A 818 45.11 -0.38 -15.44
C ALA A 818 46.27 0.33 -14.72
N GLU A 819 46.08 1.59 -14.30
CA GLU A 819 47.04 2.37 -13.52
C GLU A 819 47.41 1.66 -12.22
N ILE A 820 46.43 1.15 -11.45
CA ILE A 820 46.67 0.34 -10.24
C ILE A 820 47.45 -0.96 -10.55
N CYS A 821 47.32 -1.53 -11.75
CA CYS A 821 48.09 -2.72 -12.15
C CYS A 821 49.50 -2.41 -12.68
N GLU A 822 49.80 -1.15 -13.03
CA GLU A 822 51.15 -0.70 -13.42
C GLU A 822 51.92 -0.02 -12.25
N GLU A 823 51.24 0.42 -11.18
CA GLU A 823 51.88 1.01 -10.00
C GLU A 823 52.78 0.00 -9.26
N ARG A 824 54.09 0.17 -9.44
CA ARG A 824 55.12 -0.78 -8.98
C ARG A 824 55.61 -0.55 -7.54
N ASN A 825 54.74 -0.05 -6.67
CA ASN A 825 55.05 0.38 -5.30
C ASN A 825 54.58 -0.63 -4.24
N ASP A 826 55.06 -0.48 -3.00
CA ASP A 826 55.10 -1.45 -1.88
C ASP A 826 53.78 -2.08 -1.37
N SER A 827 52.65 -1.90 -2.07
CA SER A 827 51.41 -2.64 -1.79
C SER A 827 51.59 -4.14 -2.03
N LYS A 828 51.01 -4.98 -1.16
CA LYS A 828 51.28 -6.43 -1.19
C LYS A 828 50.56 -7.19 -2.31
N ASN A 829 49.47 -6.66 -2.87
CA ASN A 829 48.70 -7.27 -3.95
C ASN A 829 47.93 -6.21 -4.79
N PRO A 830 48.58 -5.44 -5.68
CA PRO A 830 47.91 -4.40 -6.48
C PRO A 830 46.73 -4.95 -7.31
N HIS A 831 46.87 -6.18 -7.85
CA HIS A 831 45.81 -6.83 -8.60
C HIS A 831 44.56 -7.19 -7.77
N ALA A 832 44.70 -7.48 -6.46
CA ALA A 832 43.56 -7.70 -5.59
C ALA A 832 42.80 -6.39 -5.32
N ILE A 833 43.53 -5.28 -5.15
CA ILE A 833 42.98 -3.94 -4.99
C ILE A 833 42.19 -3.55 -6.25
N ALA A 834 42.75 -3.78 -7.44
CA ALA A 834 42.06 -3.58 -8.72
C ALA A 834 40.78 -4.42 -8.84
N MET A 835 40.84 -5.72 -8.53
CA MET A 835 39.67 -6.62 -8.57
C MET A 835 38.55 -6.15 -7.62
N ILE A 836 38.88 -5.81 -6.37
CA ILE A 836 37.90 -5.30 -5.38
C ILE A 836 37.28 -3.98 -5.86
N LYS A 837 38.10 -3.03 -6.34
CA LYS A 837 37.63 -1.72 -6.85
C LYS A 837 36.72 -1.89 -8.06
N GLY A 838 37.05 -2.83 -8.95
CA GLY A 838 36.20 -3.21 -10.08
C GLY A 838 34.84 -3.75 -9.63
N LEU A 839 34.82 -4.77 -8.77
CA LEU A 839 33.58 -5.39 -8.28
C LEU A 839 32.68 -4.40 -7.54
N ARG A 840 33.25 -3.58 -6.64
CA ARG A 840 32.52 -2.51 -5.96
C ARG A 840 31.83 -1.58 -6.96
N PHE A 841 32.54 -1.13 -8.00
CA PHE A 841 31.96 -0.25 -9.00
C PHE A 841 30.81 -0.91 -9.76
N VAL A 842 30.93 -2.20 -10.15
CA VAL A 842 29.82 -2.89 -10.84
C VAL A 842 28.59 -2.97 -9.94
N LEU A 843 28.75 -3.33 -8.66
CA LEU A 843 27.64 -3.39 -7.70
C LEU A 843 27.01 -2.01 -7.47
N GLU A 844 27.80 -0.93 -7.41
CA GLU A 844 27.27 0.44 -7.39
C GLU A 844 26.46 0.80 -8.66
N GLN A 845 26.89 0.36 -9.85
CA GLN A 845 26.11 0.56 -11.09
C GLN A 845 24.84 -0.30 -11.13
N ILE A 846 24.86 -1.53 -10.60
CA ILE A 846 23.66 -2.38 -10.49
C ILE A 846 22.65 -1.74 -9.54
N GLN A 847 23.08 -1.22 -8.38
CA GLN A 847 22.20 -0.47 -7.47
C GLN A 847 21.62 0.77 -8.15
N ALA A 848 22.44 1.55 -8.88
CA ALA A 848 21.95 2.69 -9.66
C ALA A 848 20.92 2.27 -10.74
N LEU A 849 21.15 1.16 -11.43
CA LEU A 849 20.23 0.58 -12.42
C LEU A 849 18.91 0.12 -11.79
N LYS A 850 18.94 -0.53 -10.62
CA LYS A 850 17.73 -0.92 -9.86
C LYS A 850 16.87 0.30 -9.53
N LEU A 851 17.51 1.40 -9.11
CA LEU A 851 16.83 2.67 -8.80
C LEU A 851 16.30 3.36 -10.07
N GLU A 852 17.04 3.32 -11.18
CA GLU A 852 16.56 3.84 -12.48
C GLU A 852 15.33 3.07 -12.97
N ILE A 853 15.33 1.74 -12.84
CA ILE A 853 14.23 0.86 -13.24
C ILE A 853 13.03 0.99 -12.30
N SER A 854 13.22 1.14 -10.98
CA SER A 854 12.11 1.41 -10.05
C SER A 854 11.44 2.76 -10.37
N GLN A 855 12.23 3.81 -10.60
CA GLN A 855 11.73 5.10 -11.07
C GLN A 855 10.99 4.99 -12.41
N ALA A 856 11.50 4.21 -13.37
CA ALA A 856 10.84 3.99 -14.65
C ALA A 856 9.49 3.26 -14.50
N ARG A 857 9.43 2.21 -13.67
CA ARG A 857 8.18 1.49 -13.33
C ARG A 857 7.18 2.42 -12.66
N ILE A 858 7.61 3.24 -11.69
CA ILE A 858 6.76 4.25 -11.03
C ILE A 858 6.24 5.28 -12.04
N LYS A 859 7.10 5.84 -12.91
CA LYS A 859 6.70 6.79 -13.98
C LYS A 859 5.70 6.16 -14.98
N MET A 860 5.79 4.86 -15.25
CA MET A 860 4.82 4.13 -16.08
C MET A 860 3.47 3.91 -15.37
N MET A 861 3.46 3.76 -14.04
CA MET A 861 2.25 3.59 -13.24
C MET A 861 1.60 4.92 -12.83
N GLU A 862 2.35 6.03 -12.78
CA GLU A 862 1.90 7.35 -12.34
C GLU A 862 0.56 7.81 -12.98
N PRO A 863 0.28 7.65 -14.28
CA PRO A 863 -1.00 8.05 -14.87
C PRO A 863 -2.21 7.24 -14.37
N ILE A 864 -1.97 6.00 -13.90
CA ILE A 864 -3.00 5.13 -13.32
C ILE A 864 -3.18 5.46 -11.84
N LEU A 865 -2.07 5.67 -11.12
CA LEU A 865 -2.06 5.97 -9.68
C LEU A 865 -2.55 7.39 -9.35
N LYS A 866 -2.35 8.37 -10.24
CA LYS A 866 -3.02 9.70 -10.16
C LYS A 866 -4.49 9.66 -10.61
N GLY A 867 -4.93 8.58 -11.24
CA GLY A 867 -6.32 8.34 -11.62
C GLY A 867 -7.17 7.80 -10.47
N PRO A 868 -8.45 7.44 -10.72
CA PRO A 868 -9.37 6.92 -9.71
C PRO A 868 -8.82 5.70 -8.95
N ALA A 869 -7.98 4.88 -9.61
CA ALA A 869 -7.41 3.68 -9.01
C ALA A 869 -6.52 3.96 -7.77
N GLY A 870 -5.80 5.09 -7.72
CA GLY A 870 -5.02 5.45 -6.53
C GLY A 870 -5.90 5.88 -5.34
N TYR A 871 -6.95 6.65 -5.61
CA TYR A 871 -7.96 7.01 -4.61
C TYR A 871 -8.68 5.78 -4.07
N ASP A 872 -9.06 4.84 -4.95
CA ASP A 872 -9.72 3.59 -4.57
C ASP A 872 -8.76 2.67 -3.81
N TYR A 873 -7.48 2.62 -4.17
CA TYR A 873 -6.45 1.88 -3.42
C TYR A 873 -6.32 2.39 -1.98
N LEU A 874 -6.09 3.69 -1.79
CA LEU A 874 -5.99 4.30 -0.46
C LEU A 874 -7.30 4.15 0.35
N ARG A 875 -8.48 4.26 -0.31
CA ARG A 875 -9.76 4.06 0.36
C ARG A 875 -9.95 2.62 0.84
N ASN A 876 -9.60 1.64 0.02
CA ASN A 876 -9.68 0.22 0.37
C ASN A 876 -8.67 -0.14 1.48
N ALA A 877 -7.46 0.39 1.43
CA ALA A 877 -6.45 0.16 2.45
C ALA A 877 -6.86 0.79 3.79
N PHE A 878 -7.35 2.04 3.80
CA PHE A 878 -7.91 2.67 4.99
C PHE A 878 -9.10 1.90 5.57
N ALA A 879 -10.05 1.45 4.72
CA ALA A 879 -11.18 0.62 5.14
C ALA A 879 -10.76 -0.74 5.71
N SER A 880 -9.63 -1.31 5.25
CA SER A 880 -9.10 -2.56 5.78
C SER A 880 -8.55 -2.43 7.22
N ARG A 881 -8.11 -1.22 7.60
CA ARG A 881 -7.61 -0.90 8.94
C ARG A 881 -8.70 -0.37 9.88
N HIS A 882 -9.53 0.55 9.42
CA HIS A 882 -10.50 1.29 10.25
C HIS A 882 -11.97 0.88 10.06
N GLY A 883 -12.23 -0.19 9.31
CA GLY A 883 -13.60 -0.72 9.14
C GLY A 883 -14.48 0.10 8.19
N HIS A 884 -15.80 -0.08 8.33
CA HIS A 884 -16.77 0.57 7.45
C HIS A 884 -16.97 2.04 7.85
N PRO A 885 -17.32 2.96 6.93
CA PRO A 885 -17.65 4.36 7.28
C PRO A 885 -18.66 4.52 8.43
N SER A 886 -19.57 3.55 8.59
CA SER A 886 -20.55 3.50 9.70
C SER A 886 -19.93 3.37 11.09
N ASP A 887 -18.71 2.81 11.19
CA ASP A 887 -18.01 2.55 12.45
C ASP A 887 -17.15 3.76 12.89
N ALA A 888 -17.06 4.81 12.05
CA ALA A 888 -16.17 5.96 12.22
C ALA A 888 -16.25 6.63 13.60
N LEU A 889 -17.46 6.75 14.16
CA LEU A 889 -17.69 7.35 15.50
C LEU A 889 -17.05 6.57 16.65
N THR A 890 -16.70 5.30 16.43
CA THR A 890 -16.08 4.42 17.42
C THR A 890 -14.61 4.09 17.13
N VAL A 891 -14.14 4.35 15.91
CA VAL A 891 -12.80 3.96 15.44
C VAL A 891 -11.90 5.16 15.12
N LEU A 892 -12.46 6.32 14.76
CA LEU A 892 -11.73 7.54 14.37
C LEU A 892 -11.92 8.64 15.42
N LEU A 893 -11.53 8.34 16.67
CA LEU A 893 -11.80 9.19 17.83
C LEU A 893 -11.11 10.56 17.73
N ILE A 894 -9.89 10.63 17.19
CA ILE A 894 -9.14 11.88 17.02
C ILE A 894 -9.81 12.72 15.92
N ALA A 895 -10.19 12.11 14.79
CA ALA A 895 -10.93 12.80 13.73
C ALA A 895 -12.31 13.32 14.22
N VAL A 896 -13.03 12.56 15.06
CA VAL A 896 -14.28 13.01 15.69
C VAL A 896 -14.03 14.21 16.59
N GLN A 897 -13.04 14.14 17.49
CA GLN A 897 -12.70 15.24 18.40
C GLN A 897 -12.31 16.51 17.61
N TRP A 898 -11.40 16.37 16.64
CA TRP A 898 -10.94 17.44 15.76
C TRP A 898 -12.07 18.10 14.97
N LEU A 899 -12.96 17.32 14.32
CA LEU A 899 -14.09 17.91 13.59
C LEU A 899 -15.13 18.53 14.53
N SER A 900 -15.35 17.97 15.71
CA SER A 900 -16.30 18.50 16.69
C SER A 900 -15.87 19.88 17.24
N SER A 901 -14.56 20.11 17.45
CA SER A 901 -14.05 21.38 17.98
C SER A 901 -14.25 22.56 17.03
N LEU A 902 -14.44 22.30 15.73
CA LEU A 902 -14.62 23.32 14.70
C LEU A 902 -16.07 23.79 14.57
N LYS A 903 -17.04 22.96 15.01
CA LYS A 903 -18.48 23.09 14.70
C LYS A 903 -19.06 24.47 15.02
N SER A 904 -18.66 25.10 16.12
CA SER A 904 -19.14 26.42 16.54
C SER A 904 -18.54 27.60 15.77
N SER A 905 -17.40 27.39 15.09
CA SER A 905 -16.67 28.45 14.36
C SER A 905 -16.88 28.43 12.85
N ILE A 906 -17.28 27.28 12.28
CA ILE A 906 -17.14 27.03 10.84
C ILE A 906 -18.00 27.94 9.96
N ASP A 907 -19.22 28.26 10.39
CA ASP A 907 -20.12 29.15 9.66
C ASP A 907 -19.65 30.61 9.72
N GLN A 908 -19.04 31.03 10.83
CA GLN A 908 -18.40 32.35 10.97
C GLN A 908 -17.18 32.46 10.06
N GLU A 909 -16.26 31.48 10.07
CA GLU A 909 -15.06 31.45 9.22
C GLU A 909 -15.41 31.57 7.73
N TRP A 910 -16.46 30.87 7.30
CA TRP A 910 -16.98 30.94 5.93
C TRP A 910 -17.68 32.26 5.62
N HIS A 911 -18.47 32.81 6.55
CA HIS A 911 -19.13 34.11 6.37
C HIS A 911 -18.12 35.26 6.30
N GLU A 912 -17.09 35.28 7.15
CA GLU A 912 -15.99 36.24 7.07
C GLU A 912 -15.23 36.13 5.74
N HIS A 913 -14.89 34.92 5.31
CA HIS A 913 -14.19 34.68 4.04
C HIS A 913 -15.00 35.16 2.83
N THR A 914 -16.30 34.81 2.77
CA THR A 914 -17.19 35.23 1.67
C THR A 914 -17.50 36.72 1.69
N THR A 915 -17.60 37.33 2.88
CA THR A 915 -17.71 38.80 3.02
C THR A 915 -16.42 39.49 2.57
N SER A 916 -15.25 38.94 2.91
CA SER A 916 -13.93 39.45 2.47
C SER A 916 -13.81 39.42 0.93
N LEU A 917 -14.12 38.27 0.31
CA LEU A 917 -14.19 38.12 -1.15
C LEU A 917 -15.15 39.15 -1.78
N SER A 918 -16.34 39.30 -1.22
CA SER A 918 -17.35 40.24 -1.73
C SER A 918 -16.90 41.69 -1.63
N SER A 919 -16.17 42.05 -0.57
CA SER A 919 -15.62 43.40 -0.40
C SER A 919 -14.52 43.72 -1.40
N LEU A 920 -13.62 42.77 -1.70
CA LEU A 920 -12.59 42.92 -2.72
C LEU A 920 -13.20 43.03 -4.13
N LEU A 921 -14.16 42.16 -4.48
CA LEU A 921 -14.87 42.22 -5.76
C LEU A 921 -15.63 43.55 -5.94
N SER A 922 -16.18 44.09 -4.85
CA SER A 922 -16.80 45.42 -4.86
C SER A 922 -15.76 46.53 -5.09
N GLN A 923 -14.59 46.47 -4.43
CA GLN A 923 -13.50 47.44 -4.60
C GLN A 923 -12.93 47.46 -6.02
N GLU A 924 -12.85 46.31 -6.71
CA GLU A 924 -12.44 46.27 -8.13
C GLU A 924 -13.47 46.91 -9.08
N SER A 925 -14.73 47.04 -8.65
CA SER A 925 -15.80 47.70 -9.42
C SER A 925 -15.97 49.20 -9.14
N SER A 926 -15.45 49.70 -8.00
CA SER A 926 -15.57 51.09 -7.58
C SER A 926 -14.25 51.85 -7.72
N SER A 927 -14.10 52.65 -8.78
CA SER A 927 -12.91 53.46 -9.06
C SER A 927 -12.80 54.70 -8.16
N GLN A 928 -12.85 54.53 -6.83
CA GLN A 928 -12.84 55.61 -5.86
C GLN A 928 -12.00 55.23 -4.63
N GLY A 929 -10.80 55.80 -4.56
CA GLY A 929 -9.75 55.34 -3.65
C GLY A 929 -10.04 55.59 -2.16
N TYR A 930 -10.21 54.50 -1.41
CA TYR A 930 -10.05 54.49 0.05
C TYR A 930 -8.74 53.81 0.41
N THR A 931 -7.92 54.47 1.22
CA THR A 931 -6.62 53.95 1.66
C THR A 931 -6.79 52.81 2.67
N PRO A 932 -6.06 51.68 2.53
CA PRO A 932 -6.05 50.62 3.54
C PRO A 932 -5.37 51.07 4.85
N PRO A 933 -5.60 50.37 5.97
CA PRO A 933 -4.98 50.73 7.25
C PRO A 933 -3.45 50.61 7.19
N THR A 934 -2.77 51.57 7.83
CA THR A 934 -1.31 51.57 7.99
C THR A 934 -0.83 50.38 8.82
N THR A 935 0.42 49.94 8.58
CA THR A 935 1.02 48.82 9.29
C THR A 935 1.00 49.02 10.80
N LEU A 936 0.69 47.96 11.55
CA LEU A 936 0.66 47.94 13.00
C LEU A 936 1.97 48.50 13.60
N ARG A 937 1.85 49.47 14.50
CA ARG A 937 2.97 50.08 15.24
C ARG A 937 2.87 49.73 16.72
N THR A 938 3.98 49.35 17.34
CA THR A 938 4.06 49.06 18.79
C THR A 938 4.29 50.34 19.58
N GLY A 939 3.26 51.20 19.66
CA GLY A 939 3.25 52.42 20.48
C GLY A 939 4.08 53.58 19.90
N GLY A 940 3.40 54.60 19.37
CA GLY A 940 4.04 55.83 18.86
C GLY A 940 3.14 56.58 17.87
N SER A 941 2.59 57.72 18.30
CA SER A 941 1.70 58.53 17.47
C SER A 941 2.48 59.56 16.65
N PHE A 942 2.64 59.29 15.35
CA PHE A 942 3.09 60.26 14.35
C PHE A 942 2.26 60.09 13.09
N VAL A 943 1.47 61.11 12.72
CA VAL A 943 0.73 61.13 11.45
C VAL A 943 1.69 61.61 10.36
N VAL A 944 1.92 60.77 9.35
CA VAL A 944 2.61 61.13 8.12
C VAL A 944 1.67 60.79 6.97
N LYS A 945 1.37 61.77 6.12
CA LYS A 945 0.66 61.55 4.86
C LYS A 945 1.70 61.24 3.78
N THR A 946 1.50 60.16 3.05
CA THR A 946 2.19 59.89 1.77
C THR A 946 1.18 60.09 0.64
N ASN A 947 1.60 60.74 -0.44
CA ASN A 947 0.85 60.75 -1.69
C ASN A 947 1.39 59.61 -2.55
N ASP A 948 0.53 58.66 -2.94
CA ASP A 948 0.97 57.48 -3.66
C ASP A 948 1.19 57.77 -5.15
N ASN A 949 2.38 57.42 -5.63
CA ASN A 949 2.71 57.17 -7.04
C ASN A 949 3.66 55.97 -7.06
N GLN A 950 3.12 54.75 -7.02
CA GLN A 950 3.91 53.52 -7.16
C GLN A 950 3.59 52.81 -8.48
N THR A 951 4.62 52.63 -9.29
CA THR A 951 4.55 52.02 -10.62
C THR A 951 4.38 50.51 -10.52
N SER A 952 3.32 49.95 -11.11
CA SER A 952 3.12 48.51 -11.17
C SER A 952 4.14 47.82 -12.08
N LEU A 953 5.06 47.04 -11.51
CA LEU A 953 5.93 46.15 -12.27
C LEU A 953 5.14 44.96 -12.82
N HIS A 954 5.22 44.76 -14.13
CA HIS A 954 4.61 43.63 -14.82
C HIS A 954 5.26 42.29 -14.41
N PRO A 955 4.46 41.25 -14.09
CA PRO A 955 4.92 39.87 -14.21
C PRO A 955 5.13 39.51 -15.68
N SER A 956 6.20 38.81 -16.01
CA SER A 956 6.47 38.29 -17.34
C SER A 956 5.71 36.98 -17.61
N ASP A 957 5.14 36.88 -18.82
CA ASP A 957 4.41 35.69 -19.26
C ASP A 957 5.36 34.50 -19.47
N SER A 958 5.02 33.31 -18.96
CA SER A 958 5.95 32.17 -18.94
C SER A 958 5.31 30.78 -18.95
N GLY A 959 4.49 30.53 -19.98
CA GLY A 959 4.41 29.22 -20.65
C GLY A 959 3.48 28.17 -20.04
N ASP A 960 2.67 27.56 -20.91
CA ASP A 960 1.77 26.45 -20.60
C ASP A 960 2.46 25.32 -19.81
N LYS A 961 2.07 25.19 -18.54
CA LYS A 961 2.18 23.94 -17.78
C LYS A 961 0.79 23.53 -17.34
N THR A 962 0.34 22.36 -17.82
CA THR A 962 -0.91 21.73 -17.39
C THR A 962 -0.78 21.19 -15.96
N GLY A 963 -0.69 22.09 -14.98
CA GLY A 963 -0.82 21.78 -13.57
C GLY A 963 -2.28 21.51 -13.20
N ASN A 964 -2.52 20.66 -12.21
CA ASN A 964 -3.86 20.37 -11.73
C ASN A 964 -4.49 21.61 -11.10
N GLN A 965 -5.65 22.04 -11.60
CA GLN A 965 -6.38 23.18 -11.04
C GLN A 965 -6.81 22.87 -9.59
N ILE A 966 -6.18 23.50 -8.61
CA ILE A 966 -6.59 23.44 -7.20
C ILE A 966 -7.94 24.15 -7.08
N GLN A 967 -8.99 23.34 -6.88
CA GLN A 967 -10.36 23.79 -6.89
C GLN A 967 -10.70 24.55 -5.59
N ALA A 968 -11.32 25.72 -5.75
CA ALA A 968 -11.87 26.50 -4.65
C ALA A 968 -12.96 25.71 -3.88
N CYS A 969 -12.99 25.89 -2.56
CA CYS A 969 -14.04 25.39 -1.69
C CYS A 969 -15.39 26.00 -2.08
N LYS A 970 -16.42 25.17 -2.20
CA LYS A 970 -17.79 25.61 -2.55
C LYS A 970 -18.69 25.87 -1.33
N GLY A 971 -18.15 25.78 -0.11
CA GLY A 971 -18.93 25.76 1.13
C GLY A 971 -19.59 24.40 1.42
N GLU A 972 -19.16 23.32 0.77
CA GLU A 972 -19.60 21.95 1.11
C GLU A 972 -19.11 21.60 2.53
N ARG A 973 -20.04 21.32 3.46
CA ARG A 973 -19.77 21.25 4.92
C ARG A 973 -18.56 20.38 5.30
N VAL A 974 -18.38 19.23 4.65
CA VAL A 974 -17.24 18.32 4.89
C VAL A 974 -15.92 18.90 4.38
N ASP A 975 -15.87 19.41 3.14
CA ASP A 975 -14.66 19.99 2.56
C ASP A 975 -14.23 21.27 3.29
N LEU A 976 -15.20 22.10 3.69
CA LEU A 976 -14.99 23.28 4.51
C LEU A 976 -14.41 22.94 5.91
N LEU A 977 -15.00 21.96 6.62
CA LEU A 977 -14.51 21.50 7.92
C LEU A 977 -13.09 20.93 7.83
N VAL A 978 -12.79 20.10 6.82
CA VAL A 978 -11.45 19.51 6.63
C VAL A 978 -10.41 20.60 6.29
N ARG A 979 -10.75 21.57 5.43
CA ARG A 979 -9.87 22.71 5.08
C ARG A 979 -9.52 23.58 6.28
N ILE A 980 -10.54 24.09 6.99
CA ILE A 980 -10.34 24.94 8.18
C ILE A 980 -9.69 24.16 9.31
N GLY A 981 -10.06 22.88 9.48
CA GLY A 981 -9.46 21.99 10.47
C GLY A 981 -7.97 21.75 10.25
N LEU A 982 -7.54 21.54 8.99
CA LEU A 982 -6.12 21.39 8.67
C LEU A 982 -5.35 22.69 8.86
N LEU A 983 -5.94 23.82 8.43
CA LEU A 983 -5.32 25.13 8.62
C LEU A 983 -5.10 25.41 10.12
N LYS A 984 -6.15 25.26 10.95
CA LYS A 984 -6.08 25.46 12.41
C LYS A 984 -5.17 24.45 13.12
N LEU A 985 -4.98 23.25 12.58
CA LEU A 985 -4.02 22.27 13.10
C LEU A 985 -2.57 22.73 12.83
N VAL A 986 -2.32 23.25 11.64
CA VAL A 986 -0.97 23.61 11.15
C VAL A 986 -0.54 25.02 11.60
N THR A 987 -1.46 25.91 11.96
CA THR A 987 -1.16 27.21 12.60
C THR A 987 -1.01 27.14 14.12
N GLN A 988 -0.95 25.94 14.74
CA GLN A 988 -0.68 25.81 16.17
C GLN A 988 0.79 26.10 16.51
N VAL A 989 1.00 26.66 17.71
CA VAL A 989 2.34 26.92 18.27
C VAL A 989 3.02 25.60 18.67
N SER A 990 2.26 24.65 19.21
CA SER A 990 2.72 23.30 19.55
C SER A 990 3.05 22.50 18.29
N ALA A 991 4.26 21.93 18.23
CA ALA A 991 4.69 21.06 17.14
C ALA A 991 3.75 19.86 16.98
N LEU A 992 3.39 19.54 15.73
CA LEU A 992 2.46 18.48 15.40
C LEU A 992 3.01 17.09 15.78
N THR A 993 2.51 16.51 16.87
CA THR A 993 2.81 15.14 17.31
C THR A 993 2.00 14.12 16.52
N HIS A 994 2.38 12.85 16.61
CA HIS A 994 1.60 11.75 16.05
C HIS A 994 0.21 11.65 16.70
N ASP A 995 0.14 11.80 18.03
CA ASP A 995 -1.08 11.53 18.81
C ASP A 995 -2.12 12.66 18.75
N ALA A 996 -1.72 13.86 18.30
CA ALA A 996 -2.62 14.98 18.06
C ALA A 996 -3.17 15.03 16.61
N LEU A 997 -2.68 14.16 15.72
CA LEU A 997 -3.04 14.15 14.31
C LEU A 997 -4.26 13.24 14.08
N PRO A 998 -5.30 13.66 13.33
CA PRO A 998 -6.40 12.77 12.96
C PRO A 998 -5.91 11.56 12.14
N GLU A 999 -6.52 10.40 12.37
CA GLU A 999 -6.12 9.11 11.80
C GLU A 999 -6.10 9.13 10.26
N THR A 1000 -6.98 9.93 9.66
CA THR A 1000 -7.06 10.19 8.20
C THR A 1000 -5.86 10.95 7.62
N PHE A 1001 -4.97 11.48 8.45
CA PHE A 1001 -3.79 12.24 8.01
C PHE A 1001 -2.44 11.61 8.37
N MET A 1002 -2.41 10.39 8.91
CA MET A 1002 -1.17 9.70 9.30
C MET A 1002 -0.10 9.65 8.19
N LEU A 1003 -0.51 9.34 6.95
CA LEU A 1003 0.37 9.33 5.77
C LEU A 1003 0.90 10.73 5.35
N ASN A 1004 0.48 11.79 6.05
CA ASN A 1004 0.72 13.19 5.73
C ASN A 1004 1.50 13.94 6.82
N LEU A 1005 1.83 13.31 7.96
CA LEU A 1005 2.50 13.95 9.10
C LEU A 1005 3.77 14.76 8.72
N PRO A 1006 4.73 14.24 7.93
CA PRO A 1006 5.94 15.01 7.56
C PRO A 1006 5.61 16.24 6.71
N ARG A 1007 4.62 16.12 5.80
CA ARG A 1007 4.14 17.22 4.95
C ARG A 1007 3.49 18.32 5.78
N LEU A 1008 2.64 17.95 6.75
CA LEU A 1008 1.96 18.90 7.62
C LEU A 1008 2.96 19.60 8.58
N ARG A 1009 3.98 18.89 9.07
CA ARG A 1009 5.12 19.51 9.78
C ARG A 1009 5.91 20.48 8.93
N ALA A 1010 6.22 20.14 7.67
CA ALA A 1010 6.92 21.06 6.76
C ALA A 1010 6.13 22.35 6.50
N VAL A 1011 4.81 22.26 6.35
CA VAL A 1011 3.94 23.45 6.26
C VAL A 1011 3.90 24.22 7.59
N GLN A 1012 3.79 23.54 8.74
CA GLN A 1012 3.82 24.19 10.06
C GLN A 1012 5.12 24.98 10.25
N ALA A 1013 6.27 24.39 9.91
CA ALA A 1013 7.57 25.05 9.97
C ALA A 1013 7.63 26.29 9.06
N GLN A 1014 7.17 26.21 7.80
CA GLN A 1014 7.12 27.39 6.93
C GLN A 1014 6.17 28.48 7.48
N MET A 1015 5.02 28.09 8.02
CA MET A 1015 4.04 29.00 8.63
C MET A 1015 4.64 29.72 9.86
N GLN A 1016 5.38 28.98 10.69
CA GLN A 1016 6.12 29.52 11.84
C GLN A 1016 7.28 30.43 11.40
N LYS A 1017 8.07 30.06 10.37
CA LYS A 1017 9.09 30.94 9.77
C LYS A 1017 8.48 32.26 9.29
N ILE A 1018 7.32 32.21 8.62
CA ILE A 1018 6.60 33.41 8.14
C ILE A 1018 6.16 34.31 9.32
N VAL A 1019 5.69 33.74 10.44
CA VAL A 1019 5.39 34.51 11.66
C VAL A 1019 6.66 35.11 12.27
N VAL A 1020 7.77 34.35 12.37
CA VAL A 1020 9.05 34.86 12.90
C VAL A 1020 9.59 36.01 12.05
N ILE A 1021 9.65 35.85 10.71
CA ILE A 1021 10.10 36.90 9.80
C ILE A 1021 9.17 38.13 9.93
N SER A 1022 7.85 37.94 9.98
CA SER A 1022 6.89 39.04 10.12
C SER A 1022 7.09 39.84 11.41
N THR A 1023 7.30 39.17 12.55
CA THR A 1023 7.59 39.83 13.82
C THR A 1023 8.96 40.52 13.81
N SER A 1024 9.96 39.92 13.16
CA SER A 1024 11.27 40.55 12.91
C SER A 1024 11.19 41.83 12.08
N ILE A 1025 10.37 41.87 11.02
CA ILE A 1025 10.09 43.11 10.25
C ILE A 1025 9.51 44.19 11.16
N LEU A 1026 8.52 43.84 11.99
CA LEU A 1026 7.83 44.80 12.86
C LEU A 1026 8.77 45.40 13.92
N VAL A 1027 9.62 44.59 14.55
CA VAL A 1027 10.64 45.08 15.50
C VAL A 1027 11.69 45.93 14.78
N CYS A 1028 12.21 45.49 13.63
CA CYS A 1028 13.16 46.26 12.83
C CYS A 1028 12.59 47.64 12.44
N ARG A 1029 11.35 47.67 11.92
CA ARG A 1029 10.63 48.90 11.56
C ARG A 1029 10.43 49.83 12.76
N GLN A 1030 10.08 49.29 13.93
CA GLN A 1030 9.98 50.09 15.15
C GLN A 1030 11.33 50.69 15.55
N THR A 1031 12.44 49.93 15.46
CA THR A 1031 13.78 50.46 15.79
C THR A 1031 14.27 51.53 14.81
N LEU A 1032 14.06 51.35 13.50
CA LEU A 1032 14.36 52.37 12.47
C LEU A 1032 13.59 53.68 12.73
N LEU A 1033 12.34 53.58 13.19
CA LEU A 1033 11.52 54.73 13.57
C LEU A 1033 11.98 55.39 14.88
N SER A 1034 12.36 54.62 15.90
CA SER A 1034 12.81 55.19 17.18
C SER A 1034 14.18 55.86 17.10
N GLU A 1035 15.09 55.31 16.28
CA GLU A 1035 16.44 55.87 16.06
C GLU A 1035 16.46 56.98 14.98
N ARG A 1036 15.36 57.19 14.25
CA ARG A 1036 15.23 58.17 13.14
C ARG A 1036 16.28 58.01 12.02
N VAL A 1037 16.77 56.79 11.81
CA VAL A 1037 17.84 56.48 10.83
C VAL A 1037 17.41 56.76 9.38
N VAL A 1038 16.10 56.76 9.10
CA VAL A 1038 15.55 56.80 7.74
C VAL A 1038 14.77 58.09 7.49
N THR A 1039 15.07 58.75 6.37
CA THR A 1039 14.47 60.05 5.96
C THR A 1039 13.35 59.92 4.92
N SER A 1040 13.27 58.83 4.15
CA SER A 1040 12.20 58.59 3.17
C SER A 1040 11.46 57.26 3.40
N ALA A 1041 10.22 57.16 2.91
CA ALA A 1041 9.43 55.93 3.00
C ALA A 1041 10.03 54.79 2.14
N THR A 1042 10.57 55.12 0.96
CA THR A 1042 11.17 54.17 0.03
C THR A 1042 12.43 53.52 0.58
N ASP A 1043 13.28 54.27 1.28
CA ASP A 1043 14.49 53.71 1.90
C ASP A 1043 14.14 52.74 3.03
N MET A 1044 13.06 53.00 3.77
CA MET A 1044 12.55 52.09 4.80
C MET A 1044 12.07 50.78 4.18
N GLU A 1045 11.33 50.83 3.08
CA GLU A 1045 10.86 49.63 2.39
C GLU A 1045 12.01 48.84 1.75
N GLY A 1046 13.04 49.52 1.22
CA GLY A 1046 14.27 48.89 0.75
C GLY A 1046 15.04 48.15 1.85
N ILE A 1047 15.32 48.82 2.98
CA ILE A 1047 16.02 48.22 4.14
C ILE A 1047 15.24 47.03 4.70
N LEU A 1048 13.91 47.15 4.83
CA LEU A 1048 13.07 46.05 5.33
C LEU A 1048 13.04 44.87 4.35
N SER A 1049 13.02 45.10 3.04
CA SER A 1049 13.07 44.03 2.02
C SER A 1049 14.39 43.25 2.06
N ASP A 1050 15.51 43.94 2.20
CA ASP A 1050 16.84 43.34 2.38
C ASP A 1050 16.94 42.55 3.71
N CYS A 1051 16.37 43.08 4.80
CA CYS A 1051 16.25 42.35 6.06
C CYS A 1051 15.36 41.09 5.94
N ILE A 1052 14.27 41.14 5.19
CA ILE A 1052 13.41 39.97 4.91
C ILE A 1052 14.23 38.89 4.20
N GLN A 1053 14.92 39.24 3.12
CA GLN A 1053 15.72 38.29 2.36
C GLN A 1053 16.79 37.63 3.23
N LYS A 1054 17.54 38.41 4.02
CA LYS A 1054 18.62 37.90 4.87
C LYS A 1054 18.12 37.03 6.03
N VAL A 1055 17.02 37.39 6.70
CA VAL A 1055 16.43 36.56 7.77
C VAL A 1055 15.79 35.29 7.20
N MET A 1056 15.18 35.37 6.02
CA MET A 1056 14.65 34.20 5.30
C MET A 1056 15.77 33.22 4.91
N GLU A 1057 16.89 33.72 4.38
CA GLU A 1057 18.06 32.88 4.07
C GLU A 1057 18.73 32.28 5.31
N LEU A 1058 18.79 33.00 6.43
CA LEU A 1058 19.27 32.46 7.70
C LEU A 1058 18.39 31.27 8.15
N LEU A 1059 17.08 31.49 8.22
CA LEU A 1059 16.10 30.50 8.67
C LEU A 1059 15.97 29.27 7.76
N ASP A 1060 16.43 29.32 6.51
CA ASP A 1060 16.43 28.16 5.59
C ASP A 1060 17.78 27.45 5.46
N ARG A 1061 18.88 28.04 5.98
CA ARG A 1061 20.22 27.42 5.96
C ARG A 1061 20.61 26.75 7.28
N VAL A 1062 20.00 27.17 8.39
CA VAL A 1062 20.30 26.70 9.75
C VAL A 1062 19.00 26.22 10.39
N GLU A 1063 19.04 25.08 11.08
CA GLU A 1063 17.84 24.47 11.69
C GLU A 1063 17.51 25.11 13.05
N ASP A 1064 18.49 25.21 13.95
CA ASP A 1064 18.34 25.74 15.31
C ASP A 1064 18.68 27.25 15.43
N VAL A 1065 18.03 28.10 14.62
CA VAL A 1065 18.33 29.55 14.61
C VAL A 1065 17.94 30.26 15.90
N GLY A 1066 18.92 30.92 16.53
CA GLY A 1066 18.75 31.70 17.75
C GLY A 1066 18.20 33.11 17.52
N ILE A 1067 17.51 33.66 18.54
CA ILE A 1067 17.06 35.08 18.53
C ILE A 1067 18.25 36.03 18.35
N GLU A 1068 19.42 35.70 18.92
CA GLU A 1068 20.64 36.52 18.82
C GLU A 1068 21.17 36.62 17.38
N GLU A 1069 21.04 35.55 16.59
CA GLU A 1069 21.48 35.47 15.19
C GLU A 1069 20.53 36.27 14.28
N ILE A 1070 19.22 36.13 14.50
CA ILE A 1070 18.19 36.95 13.84
C ILE A 1070 18.44 38.44 14.14
N VAL A 1071 18.68 38.78 15.41
CA VAL A 1071 19.00 40.15 15.85
C VAL A 1071 20.28 40.67 15.20
N GLU A 1072 21.30 39.82 15.03
CA GLU A 1072 22.51 40.21 14.33
C GLU A 1072 22.28 40.48 12.84
N VAL A 1073 21.40 39.75 12.16
CA VAL A 1073 21.00 40.08 10.79
C VAL A 1073 20.24 41.41 10.76
N LEU A 1074 19.27 41.61 11.66
CA LEU A 1074 18.44 42.81 11.72
C LEU A 1074 19.17 44.09 12.13
N SER A 1075 20.32 44.01 12.82
CA SER A 1075 21.07 45.18 13.25
C SER A 1075 21.97 45.78 12.16
N LYS A 1076 22.21 45.04 11.06
CA LYS A 1076 23.16 45.33 9.97
C LYS A 1076 22.56 46.15 8.81
N PHE A 1077 21.90 47.26 9.13
CA PHE A 1077 21.51 48.28 8.15
C PHE A 1077 22.44 49.51 8.20
N PRO A 1078 22.70 50.18 7.07
CA PRO A 1078 23.56 51.37 7.04
C PRO A 1078 22.91 52.53 7.81
N VAL A 1079 23.71 53.20 8.64
CA VAL A 1079 23.37 54.50 9.21
C VAL A 1079 24.02 55.56 8.31
N ASN A 1080 23.22 56.54 7.85
CA ASN A 1080 23.73 57.59 6.95
C ASN A 1080 24.64 58.56 7.70
N GLY A 1081 25.96 58.35 7.58
CA GLY A 1081 27.00 59.25 8.09
C GLY A 1081 28.35 58.53 8.25
N GLU A 1082 29.40 59.00 7.57
CA GLU A 1082 30.76 58.47 7.68
C GLU A 1082 31.49 58.98 8.93
N GLU A 1083 30.95 58.69 10.10
CA GLU A 1083 31.69 58.81 11.37
C GLU A 1083 31.70 57.46 12.10
N ALA A 1084 32.76 57.23 12.89
CA ALA A 1084 33.12 55.89 13.36
C ALA A 1084 31.97 55.19 14.10
N VAL A 1085 31.66 53.96 13.69
CA VAL A 1085 30.55 53.15 14.24
C VAL A 1085 30.65 53.10 15.77
N ASP A 1086 29.72 53.78 16.45
CA ASP A 1086 29.62 53.68 17.90
C ASP A 1086 29.16 52.26 18.26
N THR A 1087 30.15 51.44 18.59
CA THR A 1087 29.97 50.05 19.00
C THR A 1087 29.02 49.91 20.19
N LYS A 1088 28.90 50.93 21.05
CA LYS A 1088 27.95 50.97 22.17
C LYS A 1088 26.52 51.16 21.66
N SER A 1089 26.29 52.10 20.75
CA SER A 1089 25.00 52.29 20.08
C SER A 1089 24.55 51.01 19.37
N HIS A 1090 25.38 50.41 18.51
CA HIS A 1090 25.05 49.17 17.79
C HIS A 1090 24.77 47.98 18.74
N GLN A 1091 25.55 47.83 19.82
CA GLN A 1091 25.30 46.79 20.82
C GLN A 1091 24.03 47.06 21.64
N SER A 1092 23.71 48.33 21.95
CA SER A 1092 22.47 48.69 22.63
C SER A 1092 21.24 48.41 21.78
N ARG A 1093 21.31 48.68 20.46
CA ARG A 1093 20.29 48.31 19.46
C ARG A 1093 20.04 46.80 19.48
N LYS A 1094 21.08 45.96 19.38
CA LYS A 1094 20.95 44.51 19.49
C LYS A 1094 20.22 44.08 20.77
N VAL A 1095 20.61 44.62 21.94
CA VAL A 1095 20.01 44.26 23.23
C VAL A 1095 18.56 44.79 23.38
N VAL A 1096 18.16 45.83 22.65
CA VAL A 1096 16.75 46.25 22.55
C VAL A 1096 15.96 45.33 21.61
N MET A 1097 16.47 45.07 20.41
CA MET A 1097 15.85 44.16 19.42
C MET A 1097 15.62 42.76 20.00
N ALA A 1098 16.61 42.18 20.68
CA ALA A 1098 16.50 40.86 21.30
C ALA A 1098 15.39 40.79 22.35
N ARG A 1099 15.29 41.81 23.23
CA ARG A 1099 14.21 41.89 24.23
C ARG A 1099 12.84 42.13 23.61
N MET A 1100 12.76 42.92 22.53
CA MET A 1100 11.51 43.12 21.79
C MET A 1100 11.06 41.84 21.09
N LEU A 1101 11.97 41.10 20.43
CA LEU A 1101 11.66 39.84 19.74
C LEU A 1101 11.31 38.71 20.70
N ALA A 1102 12.10 38.49 21.76
CA ALA A 1102 11.83 37.46 22.76
C ALA A 1102 10.45 37.63 23.42
N LYS A 1103 9.99 38.87 23.60
CA LYS A 1103 8.61 39.16 24.05
C LYS A 1103 7.59 38.98 22.92
N SER A 1104 7.82 39.57 21.75
CA SER A 1104 6.84 39.58 20.64
C SER A 1104 6.64 38.22 19.96
N LEU A 1105 7.50 37.23 20.26
CA LEU A 1105 7.38 35.83 19.85
C LEU A 1105 6.82 34.92 20.97
N GLN A 1106 6.54 35.46 22.16
CA GLN A 1106 5.95 34.70 23.25
C GLN A 1106 4.45 34.46 22.97
N ALA A 1107 4.00 33.20 23.10
CA ALA A 1107 2.59 32.85 22.92
C ALA A 1107 1.70 33.66 23.88
N GLY A 1108 0.60 34.23 23.37
CA GLY A 1108 -0.27 35.13 24.11
C GLY A 1108 0.17 36.60 24.17
N ASP A 1109 1.33 36.99 23.62
CA ASP A 1109 1.63 38.42 23.42
C ASP A 1109 0.75 38.99 22.28
N PRO A 1110 0.15 40.19 22.45
CA PRO A 1110 -0.75 40.76 21.45
C PRO A 1110 -0.09 41.11 20.10
N VAL A 1111 1.24 41.14 20.00
CA VAL A 1111 1.96 41.19 18.71
C VAL A 1111 1.93 39.81 18.05
N PHE A 1112 2.31 38.75 18.78
CA PHE A 1112 2.28 37.38 18.29
C PHE A 1112 0.90 36.98 17.77
N GLU A 1113 -0.15 37.19 18.57
CA GLU A 1113 -1.52 36.83 18.19
C GLU A 1113 -1.99 37.58 16.93
N ARG A 1114 -1.63 38.87 16.77
CA ARG A 1114 -1.99 39.66 15.59
C ARG A 1114 -1.24 39.23 14.33
N VAL A 1115 0.05 38.90 14.45
CA VAL A 1115 0.86 38.39 13.33
C VAL A 1115 0.39 36.99 12.92
N SER A 1116 0.22 36.09 13.89
CA SER A 1116 -0.30 34.74 13.67
C SER A 1116 -1.69 34.77 13.02
N HIS A 1117 -2.60 35.61 13.51
CA HIS A 1117 -3.93 35.77 12.91
C HIS A 1117 -3.90 36.35 11.50
N ALA A 1118 -3.05 37.35 11.21
CA ALA A 1118 -2.90 37.89 9.86
C ALA A 1118 -2.35 36.84 8.87
N VAL A 1119 -1.40 36.02 9.30
CA VAL A 1119 -0.83 34.90 8.52
C VAL A 1119 -1.86 33.77 8.34
N TYR A 1120 -2.64 33.44 9.38
CA TYR A 1120 -3.79 32.52 9.30
C TYR A 1120 -4.83 33.01 8.29
N LEU A 1121 -5.25 34.28 8.33
CA LEU A 1121 -6.19 34.86 7.38
C LEU A 1121 -5.68 34.81 5.93
N ALA A 1122 -4.38 35.06 5.73
CA ALA A 1122 -3.75 35.01 4.42
C ALA A 1122 -3.76 33.60 3.83
N ALA A 1123 -3.45 32.57 4.64
CA ALA A 1123 -3.59 31.18 4.23
C ALA A 1123 -5.06 30.76 4.08
N ARG A 1124 -5.98 31.25 4.93
CA ARG A 1124 -7.44 30.96 4.83
C ARG A 1124 -8.00 31.36 3.46
N ALA A 1125 -7.57 32.52 2.94
CA ALA A 1125 -7.93 32.97 1.60
C ALA A 1125 -7.50 31.99 0.49
N VAL A 1126 -6.30 31.42 0.57
CA VAL A 1126 -5.76 30.49 -0.44
C VAL A 1126 -6.29 29.07 -0.26
N VAL A 1127 -6.35 28.55 0.98
CA VAL A 1127 -6.89 27.21 1.29
C VAL A 1127 -8.35 27.05 0.83
N LEU A 1128 -9.14 28.12 0.96
CA LEU A 1128 -10.54 28.16 0.51
C LEU A 1128 -10.69 28.63 -0.95
N GLY A 1129 -9.92 29.62 -1.40
CA GLY A 1129 -10.04 30.20 -2.74
C GLY A 1129 -9.30 29.44 -3.86
N GLY A 1130 -8.40 28.53 -3.51
CA GLY A 1130 -7.52 27.84 -4.46
C GLY A 1130 -6.60 28.82 -5.21
N ASN A 1131 -6.11 28.41 -6.38
CA ASN A 1131 -5.13 29.18 -7.16
C ASN A 1131 -5.76 30.35 -7.95
N ALA A 1132 -6.89 30.89 -7.47
CA ALA A 1132 -7.53 32.06 -8.07
C ALA A 1132 -6.70 33.34 -7.77
N PRO A 1133 -6.53 34.26 -8.75
CA PRO A 1133 -5.79 35.50 -8.51
C PRO A 1133 -6.44 36.38 -7.43
N ILE A 1134 -7.75 36.26 -7.25
CA ILE A 1134 -8.53 36.93 -6.19
C ILE A 1134 -8.14 36.40 -4.80
N ALA A 1135 -7.86 35.10 -4.66
CA ALA A 1135 -7.43 34.48 -3.41
C ALA A 1135 -6.04 34.98 -2.99
N LYS A 1136 -5.11 35.10 -3.97
CA LYS A 1136 -3.81 35.73 -3.74
C LYS A 1136 -3.94 37.21 -3.32
N LYS A 1137 -4.79 38.00 -3.99
CA LYS A 1137 -5.05 39.40 -3.61
C LYS A 1137 -5.59 39.53 -2.19
N LEU A 1138 -6.48 38.63 -1.74
CA LEU A 1138 -6.92 38.59 -0.34
C LEU A 1138 -5.78 38.24 0.63
N ALA A 1139 -4.87 37.33 0.27
CA ALA A 1139 -3.69 37.04 1.07
C ALA A 1139 -2.76 38.26 1.20
N GLU A 1140 -2.52 38.99 0.11
CA GLU A 1140 -1.78 40.26 0.11
C GLU A 1140 -2.45 41.31 1.01
N MET A 1141 -3.78 41.41 0.99
CA MET A 1141 -4.55 42.30 1.89
C MET A 1141 -4.43 41.90 3.37
N ALA A 1142 -4.43 40.59 3.68
CA ALA A 1142 -4.29 40.10 5.04
C ALA A 1142 -2.86 40.30 5.62
N LEU A 1143 -1.83 40.21 4.78
CA LEU A 1143 -0.43 40.46 5.18
C LEU A 1143 -0.05 41.95 5.20
N ARG A 1144 -0.81 42.82 4.51
CA ARG A 1144 -0.52 44.27 4.43
C ARG A 1144 -0.45 44.97 5.80
N PRO A 1145 -1.35 44.74 6.78
CA PRO A 1145 -1.27 45.36 8.11
C PRO A 1145 -0.02 44.97 8.93
N ILE A 1146 0.66 43.87 8.62
CA ILE A 1146 1.91 43.45 9.29
C ILE A 1146 3.17 43.74 8.45
N GLY A 1147 3.02 44.37 7.27
CA GLY A 1147 4.13 44.67 6.36
C GLY A 1147 4.70 43.45 5.62
N ALA A 1148 4.08 42.27 5.76
CA ALA A 1148 4.63 40.99 5.29
C ALA A 1148 4.24 40.63 3.85
N VAL A 1149 3.83 41.59 3.02
CA VAL A 1149 3.30 41.35 1.65
C VAL A 1149 4.33 40.61 0.77
N VAL A 1150 5.63 40.83 0.99
CA VAL A 1150 6.73 40.11 0.30
C VAL A 1150 6.68 38.59 0.56
N LEU A 1151 6.14 38.14 1.69
CA LEU A 1151 6.01 36.72 2.05
C LEU A 1151 4.77 36.03 1.44
N THR A 1152 3.92 36.76 0.71
CA THR A 1152 2.74 36.19 0.03
C THR A 1152 3.05 34.92 -0.78
N PRO A 1153 4.13 34.82 -1.57
CA PRO A 1153 4.42 33.61 -2.34
C PRO A 1153 4.61 32.36 -1.46
N ARG A 1154 5.24 32.49 -0.28
CA ARG A 1154 5.40 31.37 0.66
C ARG A 1154 4.11 31.01 1.37
N VAL A 1155 3.28 32.01 1.71
CA VAL A 1155 1.94 31.74 2.26
C VAL A 1155 1.07 31.00 1.24
N VAL A 1156 1.14 31.40 -0.04
CA VAL A 1156 0.45 30.71 -1.14
C VAL A 1156 0.96 29.27 -1.29
N GLU A 1157 2.27 29.04 -1.39
CA GLU A 1157 2.87 27.70 -1.51
C GLU A 1157 2.47 26.79 -0.33
N ALA A 1158 2.62 27.29 0.90
CA ALA A 1158 2.20 26.59 2.12
C ALA A 1158 0.70 26.23 2.12
N ALA A 1159 -0.14 27.17 1.71
CA ALA A 1159 -1.60 26.99 1.67
C ALA A 1159 -2.07 26.08 0.52
N GLU A 1160 -1.41 26.10 -0.64
CA GLU A 1160 -1.69 25.18 -1.75
C GLU A 1160 -1.45 23.73 -1.35
N VAL A 1161 -0.36 23.45 -0.60
CA VAL A 1161 -0.09 22.11 -0.05
C VAL A 1161 -1.22 21.65 0.89
N LEU A 1162 -1.78 22.54 1.72
CA LEU A 1162 -2.94 22.23 2.56
C LEU A 1162 -4.23 22.07 1.76
N ALA A 1163 -4.47 22.90 0.74
CA ALA A 1163 -5.63 22.80 -0.14
C ALA A 1163 -5.65 21.46 -0.90
N VAL A 1164 -4.49 20.99 -1.36
CA VAL A 1164 -4.32 19.65 -1.94
C VAL A 1164 -4.57 18.57 -0.89
N ALA A 1165 -3.98 18.68 0.32
CA ALA A 1165 -4.18 17.71 1.40
C ALA A 1165 -5.66 17.55 1.80
N ALA A 1166 -6.39 18.66 1.95
CA ALA A 1166 -7.82 18.64 2.19
C ALA A 1166 -8.58 17.95 1.04
N SER A 1167 -8.32 18.39 -0.19
CA SER A 1167 -9.01 17.89 -1.39
C SER A 1167 -8.81 16.39 -1.62
N LEU A 1168 -7.59 15.88 -1.38
CA LEU A 1168 -7.28 14.45 -1.49
C LEU A 1168 -7.91 13.66 -0.35
N SER A 1169 -7.83 14.17 0.90
CA SER A 1169 -8.42 13.50 2.05
C SER A 1169 -9.94 13.38 1.93
N VAL A 1170 -10.64 14.42 1.46
CA VAL A 1170 -12.08 14.37 1.18
C VAL A 1170 -12.42 13.34 0.10
N ARG A 1171 -11.59 13.17 -0.95
CA ARG A 1171 -11.79 12.15 -2.00
C ARG A 1171 -11.58 10.72 -1.50
N VAL A 1172 -10.66 10.50 -0.55
CA VAL A 1172 -10.38 9.17 0.02
C VAL A 1172 -11.34 8.86 1.17
N HIS A 1173 -11.33 9.68 2.22
CA HIS A 1173 -11.98 9.45 3.52
C HIS A 1173 -13.36 10.12 3.66
N GLY A 1174 -13.86 10.82 2.63
CA GLY A 1174 -15.11 11.60 2.68
C GLY A 1174 -16.36 10.84 3.15
N GLN A 1175 -16.40 9.51 2.99
CA GLN A 1175 -17.51 8.69 3.51
C GLN A 1175 -17.49 8.57 5.04
N TRP A 1176 -16.31 8.44 5.66
CA TRP A 1176 -16.15 8.45 7.12
C TRP A 1176 -16.41 9.86 7.66
N TYR A 1177 -15.89 10.91 7.00
CA TYR A 1177 -16.19 12.29 7.36
C TYR A 1177 -17.68 12.62 7.27
N GLY A 1178 -18.39 12.12 6.26
CA GLY A 1178 -19.85 12.23 6.18
C GLY A 1178 -20.54 11.62 7.40
N CYS A 1179 -20.22 10.38 7.73
CA CYS A 1179 -20.79 9.71 8.92
C CYS A 1179 -20.47 10.42 10.25
N ILE A 1180 -19.31 11.09 10.34
CA ILE A 1180 -18.96 11.95 11.48
C ILE A 1180 -19.81 13.23 11.48
N VAL A 1181 -19.80 13.99 10.37
CA VAL A 1181 -20.45 15.31 10.26
C VAL A 1181 -21.98 15.22 10.29
N ASP A 1182 -22.59 14.13 9.82
CA ASP A 1182 -24.04 13.87 9.95
C ASP A 1182 -24.46 13.58 11.40
N SER A 1183 -23.52 13.26 12.29
CA SER A 1183 -23.76 13.08 13.73
C SER A 1183 -23.47 14.33 14.57
N LEU A 1184 -22.82 15.35 13.98
CA LEU A 1184 -22.38 16.58 14.63
C LEU A 1184 -23.35 17.75 14.41
#